data_AF-A0AAU5GWD2-F1
#
_entry.id   AF-A0AAU5GWD2-F1
#
_cell.length_a   1.000
_cell.length_b   1.000
_cell.length_c   1.000
_cell.angle_alpha   90.00
_cell.angle_beta   90.00
_cell.angle_gamma   90.00
#
_symmetry.space_group_name_H-M   'P 1'
#
loop_
_entity.id
_entity.type
_entity.pdbx_description
1 polymer ?
#
loop_
_entity_poly.entity_id
_entity_poly.type
_entity_poly.pdbx_seq_one_letter_code
_entity_poly.pdbx_strand_id
1 'polypeptide(L)'
;MRPLGTERPPIRALYAGLIALLAALLAGSLAPPAHAAVAPDRARPALKASWPGNTPNTTGGKDYFIDATLGRDAAAGTSTATAWRTLAKANATTFAPGDRILLKAGEQWQDQQLWPKGSGSAGRPVTISAYGAPGAERPYIATNGRVPSPFNADGTKNPATVGLTGAIVLRNQQYWDINNVELSNDDDFATDITSGTYVRDGIMVSINADLIGSGADSVMDHFRISNVFVHNLDGPSHWQKIHYGAVDFQVFGSRSYKAYGTGGYYFKDVRIENNTFENVELHAVQFAFNWFSADGADAGQYDENGKWHEGWEQLWVRTRDLYSRDVYIGHNYAESIGQGAFQLANTKNMTVEYNEVNGFLKRYDAVSCALYLWAGADSVMQYNEVYGGPDNEYDGTPWDLEYTNFNVTYQFNYSHDNAAGWMAYMGNSSDSVARYNLSVNDNGVLVKNMLSTNYSPTYFTNNTFVYDGADLDYVHDETFLSRVYFLNNIFYNTSTTTATPWYRRTGALRQAVFSDNDYYESGGAHSVQEPADPRGSRADPRFAGDPADYVTGAGVDRIRDAAAHFALRDDSPLIDAGRYNPHLGTADFLGTHIYYGAAPDIGIAESRIGPQVTDPVDDDPIEEETDNRVDLALGRPVTASSTHPGANGTLTADKLTDGDLTTRWAAADDAAYPITLNIDFGADTTFDEVYLDEYTDSGTNPRVQSFALQRWDAGTGAWVTFTSRDDGIGHDRTVTGFGSVTTSRLRVALTGQIATEQYTPTMTEIAVYRTGA
;
A
#
# COMPACT_ATOMS: atom_id res chain seq x y z
N MET A 1 -10.02 36.12 -58.81
CA MET A 1 -9.73 37.57 -59.04
C MET A 1 -8.51 37.96 -58.21
N ARG A 2 -7.81 39.04 -58.58
CA ARG A 2 -6.77 39.79 -57.84
C ARG A 2 -7.14 41.29 -57.98
N PRO A 3 -6.47 42.27 -57.32
CA PRO A 3 -5.44 42.23 -56.26
C PRO A 3 -6.00 42.83 -54.94
N LEU A 4 -5.28 43.16 -53.85
CA LEU A 4 -4.14 44.08 -53.58
C LEU A 4 -3.49 43.68 -52.22
N GLY A 5 -2.22 43.91 -51.87
CA GLY A 5 -1.09 44.65 -52.50
C GLY A 5 -0.90 46.05 -51.90
N THR A 6 0.25 46.50 -51.38
CA THR A 6 1.64 45.94 -51.21
C THR A 6 2.23 46.43 -49.84
N GLU A 7 3.51 46.58 -49.45
CA GLU A 7 4.87 46.49 -50.06
C GLU A 7 5.99 46.27 -48.97
N ARG A 8 7.28 46.36 -49.34
CA ARG A 8 8.54 46.25 -48.52
C ARG A 8 9.73 46.84 -49.33
N PRO A 9 10.98 47.01 -48.79
CA PRO A 9 11.48 47.11 -47.41
C PRO A 9 12.00 48.54 -47.06
N PRO A 10 13.28 49.04 -47.19
CA PRO A 10 14.65 48.47 -47.31
C PRO A 10 15.78 49.01 -46.35
N ILE A 11 16.63 48.10 -45.86
CA ILE A 11 18.13 48.16 -45.79
C ILE A 11 18.89 49.27 -44.98
N ARG A 12 19.55 48.81 -43.89
CA ARG A 12 20.86 49.16 -43.28
C ARG A 12 21.23 50.58 -42.75
N ALA A 13 21.29 50.64 -41.41
CA ALA A 13 22.47 50.96 -40.56
C ALA A 13 23.12 52.36 -40.50
N LEU A 14 23.29 52.89 -39.27
CA LEU A 14 24.58 53.41 -38.77
C LEU A 14 24.64 53.51 -37.21
N TYR A 15 25.65 52.83 -36.63
CA TYR A 15 26.37 53.03 -35.34
C TYR A 15 25.74 53.79 -34.15
N ALA A 16 25.57 53.09 -33.03
CA ALA A 16 26.16 53.43 -31.71
C ALA A 16 26.11 52.21 -30.75
N GLY A 17 26.95 52.17 -29.71
CA GLY A 17 26.72 51.29 -28.54
C GLY A 17 27.55 50.01 -28.37
N LEU A 18 28.50 49.69 -29.26
CA LEU A 18 29.43 48.57 -29.03
C LEU A 18 30.55 48.97 -28.04
N ILE A 19 30.27 48.91 -26.73
CA ILE A 19 31.16 48.69 -25.58
C ILE A 19 30.26 48.61 -24.33
N ALA A 20 29.85 47.39 -23.97
CA ALA A 20 29.10 47.06 -22.75
C ALA A 20 29.03 45.54 -22.53
N LEU A 21 28.82 44.79 -23.61
CA LEU A 21 28.54 43.34 -23.57
C LEU A 21 29.78 42.45 -23.84
N LEU A 22 30.96 42.88 -23.35
CA LEU A 22 32.23 42.17 -23.54
C LEU A 22 33.10 42.08 -22.26
N ALA A 23 32.50 42.40 -21.11
CA ALA A 23 33.11 42.27 -19.78
C ALA A 23 32.49 41.14 -18.93
N ALA A 24 31.61 40.31 -19.52
CA ALA A 24 30.93 39.18 -18.88
C ALA A 24 31.30 37.82 -19.50
N LEU A 25 32.45 37.75 -20.21
CA LEU A 25 32.88 36.58 -20.99
C LEU A 25 34.30 36.10 -20.66
N LEU A 26 34.95 36.71 -19.66
CA LEU A 26 36.33 36.39 -19.21
C LEU A 26 36.46 36.40 -17.67
N ALA A 27 35.39 35.99 -17.00
CA ALA A 27 35.40 35.59 -15.59
C ALA A 27 34.75 34.21 -15.47
N GLY A 28 35.43 33.20 -16.03
CA GLY A 28 34.99 31.81 -15.92
C GLY A 28 35.05 31.37 -14.47
N SER A 29 33.90 31.33 -13.79
CA SER A 29 33.77 30.75 -12.47
C SER A 29 34.08 29.26 -12.55
N LEU A 30 35.23 28.85 -12.03
CA LEU A 30 35.59 27.45 -11.78
C LEU A 30 34.80 26.91 -10.57
N ALA A 31 33.47 27.02 -10.64
CA ALA A 31 32.61 26.09 -9.96
C ALA A 31 32.61 24.81 -10.81
N PRO A 32 32.91 23.62 -10.25
CA PRO A 32 32.59 22.38 -10.94
C PRO A 32 31.06 22.34 -11.19
N PRO A 33 30.58 21.55 -12.17
CA PRO A 33 29.15 21.27 -12.23
C PRO A 33 28.71 20.74 -10.85
N ALA A 34 27.55 21.18 -10.37
CA ALA A 34 26.93 20.54 -9.21
C ALA A 34 26.76 19.07 -9.57
N HIS A 35 27.54 18.20 -8.90
CA HIS A 35 27.40 16.77 -9.12
C HIS A 35 26.00 16.40 -8.62
N ALA A 36 25.32 15.48 -9.31
CA ALA A 36 24.20 14.78 -8.71
C ALA A 36 24.66 14.25 -7.34
N ALA A 37 23.77 14.27 -6.35
CA ALA A 37 24.09 13.77 -5.02
C ALA A 37 24.58 12.33 -5.16
N VAL A 38 25.89 12.11 -4.96
CA VAL A 38 26.47 10.78 -5.02
C VAL A 38 25.86 10.02 -3.86
N ALA A 39 25.07 8.99 -4.18
CA ALA A 39 24.48 8.10 -3.19
C ALA A 39 25.58 7.68 -2.20
N PRO A 40 25.31 7.67 -0.88
CA PRO A 40 26.34 7.45 0.12
C PRO A 40 27.09 6.16 -0.21
N ASP A 41 28.43 6.21 -0.21
CA ASP A 41 29.32 5.13 -0.66
C ASP A 41 29.26 3.92 0.32
N ARG A 42 28.11 3.23 0.31
CA ARG A 42 27.86 1.91 0.89
C ARG A 42 28.72 0.93 0.09
N ALA A 43 30.01 0.89 0.45
CA ALA A 43 31.06 0.20 -0.28
C ALA A 43 30.62 -1.20 -0.76
N ARG A 44 30.35 -1.31 -2.07
CA ARG A 44 29.76 -2.50 -2.71
C ARG A 44 30.46 -3.76 -2.19
N PRO A 45 29.74 -4.69 -1.53
CA PRO A 45 30.37 -5.74 -0.73
C PRO A 45 31.23 -6.64 -1.61
N ALA A 46 32.55 -6.42 -1.53
CA ALA A 46 33.52 -7.10 -2.39
C ALA A 46 33.34 -8.62 -2.29
N LEU A 47 33.19 -9.28 -3.44
CA LEU A 47 32.86 -10.70 -3.60
C LEU A 47 34.00 -11.61 -3.11
N LYS A 48 34.15 -11.71 -1.78
CA LYS A 48 35.13 -12.55 -1.08
C LYS A 48 34.85 -14.06 -1.22
N ALA A 49 33.72 -14.43 -1.83
CA ALA A 49 33.36 -15.82 -2.12
C ALA A 49 34.10 -16.34 -3.36
N SER A 50 34.38 -17.65 -3.38
CA SER A 50 34.63 -18.36 -4.63
C SER A 50 33.29 -18.64 -5.31
N TRP A 51 33.22 -18.43 -6.62
CA TRP A 51 32.02 -18.68 -7.41
C TRP A 51 31.54 -20.15 -7.33
N PRO A 52 30.21 -20.42 -7.36
CA PRO A 52 29.67 -21.78 -7.30
C PRO A 52 30.16 -22.70 -8.44
N GLY A 53 30.39 -22.14 -9.64
CA GLY A 53 30.95 -22.86 -10.78
C GLY A 53 32.41 -23.31 -10.63
N ASN A 54 33.12 -22.85 -9.61
CA ASN A 54 34.47 -23.33 -9.28
C ASN A 54 34.47 -24.65 -8.50
N THR A 55 33.35 -25.00 -7.86
CA THR A 55 33.18 -26.27 -7.12
C THR A 55 32.53 -27.35 -7.99
N PRO A 56 32.84 -28.65 -7.77
CA PRO A 56 32.21 -29.75 -8.51
C PRO A 56 30.69 -29.76 -8.39
N ASN A 57 30.00 -30.09 -9.49
CA ASN A 57 28.55 -30.22 -9.51
C ASN A 57 28.08 -31.44 -8.69
N THR A 58 27.22 -31.19 -7.70
CA THR A 58 26.68 -32.21 -6.77
C THR A 58 25.28 -32.71 -7.14
N THR A 59 24.55 -32.04 -8.03
CA THR A 59 23.20 -32.46 -8.48
C THR A 59 23.27 -33.61 -9.50
N GLY A 60 24.46 -33.93 -10.00
CA GLY A 60 24.71 -35.00 -10.95
C GLY A 60 24.26 -34.70 -12.38
N GLY A 61 24.18 -33.43 -12.77
CA GLY A 61 24.16 -33.03 -14.19
C GLY A 61 25.56 -32.70 -14.72
N LYS A 62 25.61 -31.90 -15.79
CA LYS A 62 26.83 -31.45 -16.47
C LYS A 62 27.02 -29.95 -16.35
N ASP A 63 28.27 -29.54 -16.29
CA ASP A 63 28.65 -28.14 -16.34
C ASP A 63 28.96 -27.70 -17.77
N TYR A 64 28.39 -26.58 -18.19
CA TYR A 64 28.61 -25.94 -19.48
C TYR A 64 29.18 -24.54 -19.27
N PHE A 65 30.46 -24.37 -19.62
CA PHE A 65 31.21 -23.15 -19.40
C PHE A 65 31.10 -22.21 -20.59
N ILE A 66 30.93 -20.92 -20.33
CA ILE A 66 30.86 -19.86 -21.35
C ILE A 66 31.89 -18.76 -21.03
N ASP A 67 32.66 -18.33 -22.02
CA ASP A 67 33.77 -17.39 -21.94
C ASP A 67 33.74 -16.49 -23.18
N ALA A 68 33.33 -15.23 -23.04
CA ALA A 68 33.11 -14.33 -24.19
C ALA A 68 34.40 -14.05 -24.98
N THR A 69 35.54 -13.99 -24.29
CA THR A 69 36.85 -13.71 -24.89
C THR A 69 37.52 -14.96 -25.49
N LEU A 70 37.64 -16.05 -24.72
CA LEU A 70 38.45 -17.23 -25.09
C LEU A 70 37.62 -18.43 -25.58
N GLY A 71 36.30 -18.42 -25.35
CA GLY A 71 35.40 -19.51 -25.71
C GLY A 71 35.27 -19.73 -27.23
N ARG A 72 34.72 -20.88 -27.62
CA ARG A 72 34.49 -21.30 -29.02
C ARG A 72 33.23 -22.15 -29.12
N ASP A 73 32.22 -21.71 -29.88
CA ASP A 73 30.91 -22.39 -29.99
C ASP A 73 30.93 -23.75 -30.71
N ALA A 74 32.05 -24.06 -31.38
CA ALA A 74 32.35 -25.37 -31.95
C ALA A 74 33.02 -26.35 -30.95
N ALA A 75 33.34 -25.91 -29.74
CA ALA A 75 33.87 -26.75 -28.67
C ALA A 75 32.76 -27.45 -27.87
N ALA A 76 33.15 -28.37 -26.98
CA ALA A 76 32.21 -29.19 -26.22
C ALA A 76 31.39 -28.42 -25.17
N GLY A 77 31.87 -27.26 -24.70
CA GLY A 77 31.28 -26.51 -23.58
C GLY A 77 31.63 -27.09 -22.20
N THR A 78 31.86 -28.41 -22.10
CA THR A 78 31.94 -29.14 -20.83
C THR A 78 33.27 -29.08 -20.07
N SER A 79 34.05 -28.02 -20.28
CA SER A 79 35.22 -27.66 -19.44
C SER A 79 35.64 -26.23 -19.73
N THR A 80 36.33 -25.56 -18.80
CA THR A 80 36.83 -24.19 -18.98
C THR A 80 37.72 -24.04 -20.22
N ALA A 81 38.60 -25.01 -20.50
CA ALA A 81 39.46 -25.04 -21.69
C ALA A 81 38.70 -25.31 -23.02
N THR A 82 37.43 -25.69 -22.93
CA THR A 82 36.54 -25.98 -24.06
C THR A 82 35.23 -25.18 -24.00
N ALA A 83 35.22 -24.05 -23.30
CA ALA A 83 34.05 -23.21 -23.10
C ALA A 83 33.44 -22.75 -24.44
N TRP A 84 32.13 -22.50 -24.44
CA TRP A 84 31.45 -21.78 -25.52
C TRP A 84 31.71 -20.27 -25.41
N ARG A 85 31.39 -19.52 -26.46
CA ARG A 85 31.57 -18.06 -26.51
C ARG A 85 30.27 -17.31 -26.32
N THR A 86 29.23 -17.68 -27.07
CA THR A 86 28.01 -16.88 -27.21
C THR A 86 26.85 -17.45 -26.40
N LEU A 87 25.96 -16.58 -25.92
CA LEU A 87 24.70 -17.02 -25.31
C LEU A 87 23.81 -17.75 -26.33
N ALA A 88 23.91 -17.38 -27.62
CA ALA A 88 23.24 -18.09 -28.71
C ALA A 88 23.55 -19.60 -28.75
N LYS A 89 24.77 -20.01 -28.39
CA LYS A 89 25.15 -21.43 -28.29
C LYS A 89 24.48 -22.16 -27.11
N ALA A 90 24.30 -21.47 -25.99
CA ALA A 90 23.52 -21.99 -24.86
C ALA A 90 22.02 -22.05 -25.19
N ASN A 91 21.47 -21.01 -25.84
CA ASN A 91 20.05 -20.93 -26.23
C ASN A 91 19.62 -22.03 -27.23
N ALA A 92 20.58 -22.56 -27.99
CA ALA A 92 20.45 -23.69 -28.90
C ALA A 92 20.67 -25.07 -28.23
N THR A 93 20.89 -25.13 -26.91
CA THR A 93 21.09 -26.35 -26.13
C THR A 93 19.87 -26.61 -25.24
N THR A 94 19.39 -27.85 -25.22
CA THR A 94 18.45 -28.32 -24.20
C THR A 94 19.22 -28.93 -23.04
N PHE A 95 19.13 -28.28 -21.88
CA PHE A 95 19.74 -28.70 -20.64
C PHE A 95 18.88 -29.78 -19.96
N ALA A 96 19.53 -30.73 -19.31
CA ALA A 96 18.90 -31.78 -18.52
C ALA A 96 18.88 -31.39 -17.03
N PRO A 97 18.00 -31.99 -16.21
CA PRO A 97 17.98 -31.72 -14.78
C PRO A 97 19.35 -31.95 -14.12
N GLY A 98 19.77 -31.00 -13.29
CA GLY A 98 21.09 -30.93 -12.65
C GLY A 98 22.18 -30.24 -13.48
N ASP A 99 21.94 -29.87 -14.74
CA ASP A 99 22.95 -29.19 -15.55
C ASP A 99 23.19 -27.75 -15.05
N ARG A 100 24.41 -27.23 -15.23
CA ARG A 100 24.77 -25.85 -14.88
C ARG A 100 25.26 -25.07 -16.09
N ILE A 101 24.71 -23.88 -16.28
CA ILE A 101 25.15 -22.86 -17.24
C ILE A 101 26.08 -21.92 -16.47
N LEU A 102 27.38 -22.05 -16.71
CA LEU A 102 28.42 -21.34 -15.97
C LEU A 102 29.01 -20.22 -16.84
N LEU A 103 28.65 -18.99 -16.52
CA LEU A 103 29.17 -17.77 -17.12
C LEU A 103 30.49 -17.37 -16.44
N LYS A 104 31.50 -16.98 -17.21
CA LYS A 104 32.79 -16.55 -16.65
C LYS A 104 32.68 -15.14 -16.05
N ALA A 105 33.03 -15.01 -14.78
CA ALA A 105 33.09 -13.75 -14.05
C ALA A 105 34.08 -12.76 -14.68
N GLY A 106 33.72 -11.48 -14.72
CA GLY A 106 34.45 -10.42 -15.42
C GLY A 106 34.36 -10.46 -16.97
N GLU A 107 33.61 -11.37 -17.58
CA GLU A 107 33.24 -11.29 -19.00
C GLU A 107 31.86 -10.62 -19.16
N GLN A 108 31.62 -10.04 -20.35
CA GLN A 108 30.37 -9.37 -20.70
C GLN A 108 29.78 -9.95 -21.99
N TRP A 109 28.46 -10.11 -22.04
CA TRP A 109 27.70 -10.51 -23.23
C TRP A 109 26.81 -9.36 -23.69
N GLN A 110 27.45 -8.42 -24.39
CA GLN A 110 26.81 -7.27 -25.05
C GLN A 110 25.91 -7.72 -26.22
N ASP A 111 24.81 -7.00 -26.43
CA ASP A 111 23.75 -7.21 -27.44
C ASP A 111 23.23 -8.67 -27.48
N GLN A 112 23.13 -9.34 -26.32
CA GLN A 112 22.77 -10.77 -26.22
C GLN A 112 21.81 -11.07 -25.05
N GLN A 113 21.02 -12.14 -25.21
CA GLN A 113 20.03 -12.65 -24.25
C GLN A 113 20.32 -14.13 -23.92
N LEU A 114 20.09 -14.55 -22.68
CA LEU A 114 20.11 -15.95 -22.26
C LEU A 114 18.68 -16.51 -22.18
N TRP A 115 18.28 -17.25 -23.20
CA TRP A 115 17.01 -17.97 -23.30
C TRP A 115 17.29 -19.48 -23.45
N PRO A 116 17.62 -20.18 -22.34
CA PRO A 116 17.99 -21.60 -22.37
C PRO A 116 16.76 -22.49 -22.61
N LYS A 117 16.96 -23.79 -22.87
CA LYS A 117 15.88 -24.77 -23.07
C LYS A 117 15.95 -25.91 -22.07
N GLY A 118 14.80 -26.44 -21.68
CA GLY A 118 14.67 -27.52 -20.71
C GLY A 118 14.19 -27.05 -19.33
N SER A 119 14.04 -28.01 -18.44
CA SER A 119 13.61 -27.84 -17.04
C SER A 119 14.47 -28.73 -16.16
N GLY A 120 14.58 -28.38 -14.89
CA GLY A 120 15.13 -29.28 -13.89
C GLY A 120 14.13 -30.35 -13.44
N SER A 121 14.39 -30.91 -12.26
CA SER A 121 13.47 -31.77 -11.52
C SER A 121 13.71 -31.57 -10.02
N ALA A 122 12.80 -32.02 -9.16
CA ALA A 122 12.98 -31.98 -7.71
C ALA A 122 14.37 -32.48 -7.27
N GLY A 123 15.08 -31.68 -6.47
CA GLY A 123 16.45 -31.95 -6.01
C GLY A 123 17.56 -31.88 -7.08
N ARG A 124 17.22 -31.58 -8.35
CA ARG A 124 18.13 -31.45 -9.49
C ARG A 124 17.69 -30.30 -10.41
N PRO A 125 17.67 -29.03 -9.94
CA PRO A 125 17.38 -27.87 -10.77
C PRO A 125 18.40 -27.70 -11.90
N VAL A 126 18.09 -26.86 -12.89
CA VAL A 126 19.10 -26.33 -13.82
C VAL A 126 19.56 -24.97 -13.27
N THR A 127 20.88 -24.77 -13.14
CA THR A 127 21.44 -23.59 -12.48
C THR A 127 22.15 -22.67 -13.47
N ILE A 128 21.81 -21.37 -13.49
CA ILE A 128 22.61 -20.30 -14.09
C ILE A 128 23.49 -19.69 -12.99
N SER A 129 24.81 -19.68 -13.17
CA SER A 129 25.76 -19.16 -12.17
C SER A 129 27.10 -18.71 -12.77
N ALA A 130 27.98 -18.21 -11.93
CA ALA A 130 29.32 -17.74 -12.28
C ALA A 130 30.41 -18.81 -12.07
N TYR A 131 31.54 -18.67 -12.78
CA TYR A 131 32.83 -19.33 -12.49
C TYR A 131 34.01 -18.39 -12.81
N GLY A 132 35.21 -18.71 -12.32
CA GLY A 132 36.44 -17.98 -12.65
C GLY A 132 37.21 -17.49 -11.43
N ALA A 133 37.90 -16.36 -11.57
CA ALA A 133 38.71 -15.79 -10.49
C ALA A 133 37.80 -15.33 -9.31
N PRO A 134 38.08 -15.74 -8.05
CA PRO A 134 37.40 -15.20 -6.89
C PRO A 134 37.62 -13.68 -6.79
N GLY A 135 36.59 -12.93 -6.41
CA GLY A 135 36.65 -11.46 -6.33
C GLY A 135 36.68 -10.73 -7.67
N ALA A 136 36.44 -11.41 -8.80
CA ALA A 136 36.06 -10.74 -10.03
C ALA A 136 34.64 -10.14 -9.93
N GLU A 137 34.28 -9.29 -10.88
CA GLU A 137 32.91 -8.78 -11.04
C GLU A 137 31.97 -9.90 -11.55
N ARG A 138 30.65 -9.74 -11.35
CA ARG A 138 29.67 -10.71 -11.84
C ARG A 138 29.75 -10.81 -13.37
N PRO A 139 29.46 -11.98 -13.97
CA PRO A 139 29.22 -12.09 -15.41
C PRO A 139 28.02 -11.20 -15.81
N TYR A 140 28.23 -10.29 -16.76
CA TYR A 140 27.26 -9.27 -17.15
C TYR A 140 26.58 -9.62 -18.48
N ILE A 141 25.25 -9.65 -18.50
CA ILE A 141 24.44 -9.78 -19.73
C ILE A 141 23.76 -8.43 -20.00
N ALA A 142 24.07 -7.84 -21.14
CA ALA A 142 23.56 -6.54 -21.55
C ALA A 142 22.82 -6.72 -22.88
N THR A 143 21.49 -6.73 -22.83
CA THR A 143 20.62 -6.87 -24.01
C THR A 143 20.51 -5.57 -24.81
N ASN A 144 20.80 -4.45 -24.16
CA ASN A 144 20.88 -3.10 -24.72
C ASN A 144 19.63 -2.65 -25.51
N GLY A 145 18.44 -3.15 -25.17
CA GLY A 145 17.20 -3.01 -25.97
C GLY A 145 17.26 -3.53 -27.41
N ARG A 146 18.35 -4.21 -27.82
CA ARG A 146 18.66 -4.59 -29.20
C ARG A 146 18.42 -6.07 -29.52
N VAL A 147 18.14 -6.89 -28.51
CA VAL A 147 17.79 -8.31 -28.72
C VAL A 147 16.36 -8.45 -29.26
N PRO A 148 16.11 -9.30 -30.27
CA PRO A 148 14.75 -9.60 -30.69
C PRO A 148 14.04 -10.47 -29.63
N SER A 149 12.71 -10.37 -29.53
CA SER A 149 11.93 -11.32 -28.73
C SER A 149 12.17 -12.76 -29.22
N PRO A 150 12.35 -13.73 -28.30
CA PRO A 150 12.47 -15.14 -28.66
C PRO A 150 11.17 -15.78 -29.17
N PHE A 151 10.05 -15.04 -29.18
CA PHE A 151 8.72 -15.58 -29.43
C PHE A 151 8.00 -14.95 -30.63
N ASN A 152 7.95 -13.62 -30.74
CA ASN A 152 7.47 -12.91 -31.93
C ASN A 152 8.00 -11.47 -31.99
N ALA A 153 8.35 -10.99 -33.18
CA ALA A 153 9.13 -9.76 -33.38
C ALA A 153 8.32 -8.54 -33.88
N ASP A 154 6.98 -8.64 -33.97
CA ASP A 154 6.14 -7.53 -34.47
C ASP A 154 5.74 -6.48 -33.41
N GLY A 155 6.04 -6.71 -32.12
CA GLY A 155 5.78 -5.78 -31.02
C GLY A 155 4.30 -5.54 -30.69
N THR A 156 3.37 -6.29 -31.28
CA THR A 156 1.94 -6.10 -31.03
C THR A 156 1.53 -6.75 -29.70
N LYS A 157 0.96 -5.97 -28.75
CA LYS A 157 0.55 -6.45 -27.40
C LYS A 157 -0.42 -7.64 -27.46
N ASN A 158 0.12 -8.86 -27.53
CA ASN A 158 -0.64 -10.10 -27.64
C ASN A 158 0.12 -11.30 -27.03
N PRO A 159 -0.52 -12.47 -26.79
CA PRO A 159 0.11 -13.64 -26.16
C PRO A 159 1.39 -14.19 -26.83
N ALA A 160 1.64 -13.89 -28.11
CA ALA A 160 2.89 -14.26 -28.78
C ALA A 160 4.09 -13.35 -28.39
N THR A 161 3.84 -12.24 -27.67
CA THR A 161 4.84 -11.20 -27.33
C THR A 161 5.13 -11.06 -25.83
N VAL A 162 4.47 -11.81 -24.93
CA VAL A 162 4.88 -11.85 -23.52
C VAL A 162 6.28 -12.43 -23.40
N GLY A 163 7.17 -11.75 -22.67
CA GLY A 163 8.62 -11.98 -22.70
C GLY A 163 9.31 -11.26 -23.87
N LEU A 164 9.10 -9.95 -23.96
CA LEU A 164 9.86 -9.07 -24.84
C LEU A 164 11.23 -8.77 -24.20
N THR A 165 12.28 -9.28 -24.84
CA THR A 165 13.68 -8.83 -24.65
C THR A 165 14.38 -9.08 -23.32
N GLY A 166 13.74 -9.69 -22.30
CA GLY A 166 14.36 -9.96 -20.99
C GLY A 166 15.79 -10.53 -21.04
N ALA A 167 16.70 -10.08 -20.18
CA ALA A 167 18.11 -10.51 -20.23
C ALA A 167 18.29 -12.01 -19.96
N ILE A 168 17.49 -12.56 -19.05
CA ILE A 168 17.23 -14.00 -18.92
C ILE A 168 15.73 -14.26 -19.16
N VAL A 169 15.38 -15.26 -19.97
CA VAL A 169 13.99 -15.63 -20.27
C VAL A 169 13.74 -17.11 -20.02
N LEU A 170 12.68 -17.43 -19.28
CA LEU A 170 12.10 -18.76 -19.10
C LEU A 170 10.62 -18.75 -19.47
N ARG A 171 10.13 -19.77 -20.20
CA ARG A 171 8.71 -19.93 -20.52
C ARG A 171 8.26 -21.39 -20.53
N ASN A 172 7.26 -21.72 -19.72
CA ASN A 172 6.75 -23.08 -19.49
C ASN A 172 7.89 -24.03 -19.07
N GLN A 173 8.72 -23.56 -18.13
CA GLN A 173 9.91 -24.23 -17.60
C GLN A 173 9.87 -24.17 -16.07
N GLN A 174 10.45 -25.17 -15.39
CA GLN A 174 10.42 -25.31 -13.93
C GLN A 174 11.71 -25.93 -13.37
N TYR A 175 11.93 -25.84 -12.06
CA TYR A 175 13.17 -26.19 -11.34
C TYR A 175 14.40 -25.45 -11.89
N TRP A 176 14.45 -24.14 -11.64
CA TRP A 176 15.54 -23.25 -12.10
C TRP A 176 16.15 -22.43 -10.96
N ASP A 177 17.48 -22.49 -10.84
CA ASP A 177 18.26 -21.57 -10.03
C ASP A 177 18.92 -20.52 -10.93
N ILE A 178 18.86 -19.25 -10.56
CA ILE A 178 19.53 -18.14 -11.24
C ILE A 178 20.25 -17.32 -10.18
N ASN A 179 21.58 -17.24 -10.26
CA ASN A 179 22.35 -16.54 -9.24
C ASN A 179 23.68 -16.00 -9.74
N ASN A 180 24.23 -15.03 -9.00
CA ASN A 180 25.58 -14.48 -9.25
C ASN A 180 25.73 -13.88 -10.67
N VAL A 181 24.71 -13.18 -11.19
CA VAL A 181 24.71 -12.53 -12.51
C VAL A 181 24.40 -11.04 -12.40
N GLU A 182 24.85 -10.27 -13.40
CA GLU A 182 24.58 -8.85 -13.57
C GLU A 182 23.83 -8.64 -14.88
N LEU A 183 22.75 -7.85 -14.87
CA LEU A 183 21.78 -7.77 -15.96
C LEU A 183 21.37 -6.29 -16.20
N SER A 184 21.32 -5.87 -17.46
CA SER A 184 20.73 -4.56 -17.85
C SER A 184 19.99 -4.65 -19.19
N ASN A 185 19.03 -3.74 -19.40
CA ASN A 185 18.18 -3.72 -20.60
C ASN A 185 17.77 -2.29 -20.99
N ASP A 186 18.75 -1.53 -21.49
CA ASP A 186 18.68 -0.09 -21.80
C ASP A 186 19.38 0.17 -23.14
N ASP A 187 18.73 0.85 -24.10
CA ASP A 187 19.32 1.12 -25.42
C ASP A 187 20.11 2.43 -25.53
N ASP A 188 19.93 3.38 -24.61
CA ASP A 188 20.67 4.64 -24.47
C ASP A 188 20.66 5.17 -23.03
N PHE A 189 21.71 4.85 -22.26
CA PHE A 189 21.99 5.29 -20.87
C PHE A 189 22.01 6.83 -20.63
N ALA A 190 21.60 7.63 -21.61
CA ALA A 190 21.42 9.08 -21.53
C ALA A 190 19.96 9.55 -21.77
N THR A 191 19.01 8.66 -22.12
CA THR A 191 17.64 9.05 -22.52
C THR A 191 16.59 7.95 -22.25
N ASP A 192 15.92 8.02 -21.08
CA ASP A 192 14.85 7.09 -20.65
C ASP A 192 13.63 7.04 -21.61
N ILE A 193 13.04 5.86 -21.80
CA ILE A 193 11.83 5.59 -22.58
C ILE A 193 10.57 5.84 -21.73
N THR A 194 10.06 7.07 -21.80
CA THR A 194 8.81 7.45 -21.14
C THR A 194 7.55 6.89 -21.81
N SER A 195 7.62 6.42 -23.06
CA SER A 195 6.42 6.03 -23.84
C SER A 195 6.66 4.92 -24.86
N GLY A 196 5.59 4.26 -25.30
CA GLY A 196 5.64 3.11 -26.21
C GLY A 196 5.00 1.85 -25.64
N THR A 197 5.36 0.69 -26.19
CA THR A 197 4.74 -0.61 -25.88
C THR A 197 5.73 -1.76 -25.74
N TYR A 198 7.03 -1.48 -25.89
CA TYR A 198 8.10 -2.47 -25.80
C TYR A 198 8.59 -2.55 -24.37
N VAL A 199 8.11 -3.57 -23.65
CA VAL A 199 8.58 -3.88 -22.30
C VAL A 199 9.94 -4.57 -22.35
N ARG A 200 10.68 -4.49 -21.24
CA ARG A 200 12.05 -4.96 -21.11
C ARG A 200 12.26 -5.58 -19.74
N ASP A 201 12.70 -6.83 -19.64
CA ASP A 201 12.91 -7.47 -18.33
C ASP A 201 14.40 -7.64 -17.95
N GLY A 202 14.66 -7.84 -16.66
CA GLY A 202 15.91 -8.45 -16.20
C GLY A 202 15.81 -9.97 -16.31
N ILE A 203 14.92 -10.56 -15.51
CA ILE A 203 14.56 -11.98 -15.52
C ILE A 203 13.05 -12.09 -15.76
N MET A 204 12.66 -12.64 -16.91
CA MET A 204 11.27 -12.96 -17.24
C MET A 204 11.01 -14.46 -17.04
N VAL A 205 10.06 -14.80 -16.17
CA VAL A 205 9.58 -16.17 -15.97
C VAL A 205 8.09 -16.22 -16.29
N SER A 206 7.69 -17.06 -17.25
CA SER A 206 6.31 -17.00 -17.77
C SER A 206 5.63 -18.36 -17.97
N ILE A 207 4.30 -18.39 -17.78
CA ILE A 207 3.43 -19.50 -18.14
C ILE A 207 2.47 -19.04 -19.24
N ASN A 208 2.67 -19.53 -20.45
CA ASN A 208 1.69 -19.45 -21.54
C ASN A 208 0.75 -20.66 -21.47
N ALA A 209 -0.47 -20.43 -20.99
CA ALA A 209 -1.51 -21.44 -20.81
C ALA A 209 -1.98 -22.10 -22.12
N ASP A 210 -1.86 -21.43 -23.27
CA ASP A 210 -2.29 -21.97 -24.58
C ASP A 210 -1.28 -22.96 -25.19
N LEU A 211 -0.03 -22.94 -24.71
CA LEU A 211 1.03 -23.83 -25.16
C LEU A 211 1.17 -25.10 -24.29
N ILE A 212 0.40 -25.22 -23.20
CA ILE A 212 0.37 -26.40 -22.34
C ILE A 212 -0.72 -27.36 -22.83
N GLY A 213 -0.34 -28.61 -23.06
CA GLY A 213 -1.25 -29.64 -23.55
C GLY A 213 -2.26 -30.08 -22.48
N SER A 214 -3.46 -30.48 -22.91
CA SER A 214 -4.48 -31.04 -22.00
C SER A 214 -3.93 -32.25 -21.24
N GLY A 215 -3.87 -32.16 -19.91
CA GLY A 215 -3.34 -33.21 -19.04
C GLY A 215 -1.81 -33.24 -18.91
N ALA A 216 -1.10 -32.24 -19.45
CA ALA A 216 0.27 -31.94 -19.04
C ALA A 216 0.28 -31.19 -17.70
N ASP A 217 1.46 -31.05 -17.10
CA ASP A 217 1.65 -30.27 -15.88
C ASP A 217 1.40 -28.78 -16.15
N SER A 218 0.50 -28.18 -15.37
CA SER A 218 0.12 -26.77 -15.44
C SER A 218 0.81 -25.90 -14.38
N VAL A 219 1.45 -26.54 -13.39
CA VAL A 219 2.21 -25.86 -12.34
C VAL A 219 3.67 -25.74 -12.79
N MET A 220 4.31 -24.61 -12.51
CA MET A 220 5.76 -24.50 -12.61
C MET A 220 6.34 -24.39 -11.20
N ASP A 221 7.00 -25.45 -10.75
CA ASP A 221 7.54 -25.59 -9.39
C ASP A 221 9.02 -25.17 -9.33
N HIS A 222 9.45 -24.68 -8.17
CA HIS A 222 10.84 -24.43 -7.77
C HIS A 222 11.62 -23.39 -8.62
N PHE A 223 11.71 -22.17 -8.09
CA PHE A 223 12.57 -21.11 -8.60
C PHE A 223 13.42 -20.50 -7.48
N ARG A 224 14.71 -20.26 -7.75
CA ARG A 224 15.65 -19.63 -6.81
C ARG A 224 16.41 -18.51 -7.51
N ILE A 225 16.11 -17.25 -7.19
CA ILE A 225 16.76 -16.06 -7.77
C ILE A 225 17.53 -15.34 -6.66
N SER A 226 18.86 -15.38 -6.70
CA SER A 226 19.68 -14.82 -5.61
C SER A 226 21.06 -14.26 -5.99
N ASN A 227 21.51 -13.22 -5.29
CA ASN A 227 22.73 -12.48 -5.60
C ASN A 227 22.80 -12.02 -7.07
N VAL A 228 21.65 -11.68 -7.66
CA VAL A 228 21.57 -10.99 -8.95
C VAL A 228 21.60 -9.48 -8.73
N PHE A 229 22.23 -8.78 -9.66
CA PHE A 229 22.17 -7.32 -9.75
C PHE A 229 21.49 -6.96 -11.07
N VAL A 230 20.35 -6.28 -11.01
CA VAL A 230 19.67 -5.76 -12.20
C VAL A 230 19.68 -4.23 -12.12
N HIS A 231 20.13 -3.58 -13.17
CA HIS A 231 20.20 -2.12 -13.20
C HIS A 231 20.04 -1.59 -14.61
N ASN A 232 19.62 -0.32 -14.74
CA ASN A 232 19.36 0.32 -16.02
C ASN A 232 18.51 -0.59 -16.91
N LEU A 233 17.29 -0.81 -16.42
CA LEU A 233 16.24 -1.51 -17.12
C LEU A 233 15.22 -0.44 -17.50
N ASP A 234 15.34 -0.01 -18.75
CA ASP A 234 14.59 1.12 -19.29
C ASP A 234 13.38 0.64 -20.09
N GLY A 235 12.21 1.23 -19.84
CA GLY A 235 10.98 0.83 -20.50
C GLY A 235 9.82 1.80 -20.26
N PRO A 236 8.72 1.68 -21.02
CA PRO A 236 7.60 2.62 -20.98
C PRO A 236 7.03 2.84 -19.58
N SER A 237 7.30 4.01 -19.01
CA SER A 237 6.88 4.45 -17.67
C SER A 237 5.39 4.83 -17.58
N HIS A 238 4.50 3.98 -18.10
CA HIS A 238 3.04 4.07 -17.96
C HIS A 238 2.43 2.66 -18.05
N TRP A 239 1.17 2.48 -17.63
CA TRP A 239 0.54 1.15 -17.52
C TRP A 239 0.67 0.28 -18.78
N GLN A 240 1.14 -0.97 -18.59
CA GLN A 240 1.28 -1.95 -19.66
C GLN A 240 0.41 -3.18 -19.40
N LYS A 241 -0.33 -3.62 -20.44
CA LYS A 241 -1.04 -4.91 -20.41
C LYS A 241 -0.09 -6.12 -20.34
N ILE A 242 1.18 -5.97 -20.75
CA ILE A 242 2.22 -6.96 -20.49
C ILE A 242 3.03 -6.41 -19.31
N HIS A 243 2.97 -7.11 -18.19
CA HIS A 243 3.74 -6.79 -16.99
C HIS A 243 5.25 -7.01 -17.25
N TYR A 244 6.11 -6.31 -16.51
CA TYR A 244 7.57 -6.36 -16.67
C TYR A 244 8.32 -5.72 -15.50
N GLY A 245 9.54 -6.21 -15.27
CA GLY A 245 10.42 -5.68 -14.22
C GLY A 245 11.80 -6.32 -14.19
N ALA A 246 12.57 -6.02 -13.14
CA ALA A 246 13.86 -6.69 -12.94
C ALA A 246 13.68 -8.20 -12.70
N VAL A 247 12.60 -8.62 -12.04
CA VAL A 247 12.15 -10.01 -11.94
C VAL A 247 10.62 -10.08 -12.11
N ASP A 248 10.11 -10.55 -13.25
CA ASP A 248 8.67 -10.74 -13.50
C ASP A 248 8.27 -12.22 -13.56
N PHE A 249 7.14 -12.54 -12.93
CA PHE A 249 6.49 -13.85 -12.91
C PHE A 249 5.06 -13.76 -13.45
N GLN A 250 4.90 -14.03 -14.76
CA GLN A 250 3.66 -13.77 -15.50
C GLN A 250 2.91 -15.03 -15.96
N VAL A 251 1.65 -15.18 -15.56
CA VAL A 251 0.74 -16.22 -16.09
C VAL A 251 -0.21 -15.61 -17.10
N PHE A 252 -0.35 -16.18 -18.30
CA PHE A 252 -1.15 -15.56 -19.35
C PHE A 252 -1.77 -16.54 -20.36
N GLY A 253 -2.76 -16.04 -21.11
CA GLY A 253 -3.39 -16.76 -22.23
C GLY A 253 -4.24 -15.88 -23.13
N SER A 254 -4.56 -16.38 -24.32
CA SER A 254 -5.36 -15.70 -25.36
C SER A 254 -6.86 -15.64 -25.09
N ARG A 255 -7.35 -16.38 -24.08
CA ARG A 255 -8.77 -16.52 -23.76
C ARG A 255 -9.08 -15.89 -22.40
N SER A 256 -10.36 -15.78 -22.09
CA SER A 256 -10.82 -15.44 -20.74
C SER A 256 -10.42 -16.54 -19.73
N TYR A 257 -10.03 -16.14 -18.52
CA TYR A 257 -9.82 -17.04 -17.38
C TYR A 257 -10.99 -18.02 -17.17
N LYS A 258 -12.22 -17.59 -17.51
CA LYS A 258 -13.47 -18.35 -17.42
C LYS A 258 -13.41 -19.65 -18.25
N ALA A 259 -12.57 -19.69 -19.30
CA ALA A 259 -12.39 -20.81 -20.23
C ALA A 259 -11.20 -21.75 -19.92
N TYR A 260 -10.37 -21.45 -18.93
CA TYR A 260 -9.32 -22.35 -18.42
C TYR A 260 -9.81 -23.05 -17.13
N GLY A 261 -9.17 -24.16 -16.73
CA GLY A 261 -9.59 -24.94 -15.57
C GLY A 261 -9.40 -24.24 -14.22
N THR A 262 -10.23 -24.60 -13.24
CA THR A 262 -10.04 -24.31 -11.81
C THR A 262 -8.75 -24.95 -11.31
N GLY A 263 -7.98 -24.27 -10.44
CA GLY A 263 -6.69 -24.74 -9.94
C GLY A 263 -5.62 -24.88 -11.04
N GLY A 264 -5.72 -24.04 -12.08
CA GLY A 264 -5.05 -24.23 -13.36
C GLY A 264 -3.55 -23.92 -13.39
N TYR A 265 -3.18 -22.75 -13.90
CA TYR A 265 -1.81 -22.38 -14.23
C TYR A 265 -1.25 -21.41 -13.19
N TYR A 266 -0.15 -21.78 -12.53
CA TYR A 266 0.46 -20.94 -11.49
C TYR A 266 1.92 -21.34 -11.19
N PHE A 267 2.66 -20.42 -10.57
CA PHE A 267 4.02 -20.68 -10.06
C PHE A 267 3.97 -21.19 -8.62
N LYS A 268 4.89 -22.08 -8.27
CA LYS A 268 4.99 -22.66 -6.93
C LYS A 268 6.44 -22.75 -6.46
N ASP A 269 6.68 -22.60 -5.15
CA ASP A 269 8.02 -22.65 -4.53
C ASP A 269 8.99 -21.64 -5.17
N VAL A 270 8.65 -20.36 -5.09
CA VAL A 270 9.47 -19.26 -5.64
C VAL A 270 10.22 -18.56 -4.51
N ARG A 271 11.54 -18.39 -4.65
CA ARG A 271 12.37 -17.61 -3.72
C ARG A 271 13.19 -16.57 -4.46
N ILE A 272 13.00 -15.30 -4.13
CA ILE A 272 13.72 -14.14 -4.68
C ILE A 272 14.41 -13.45 -3.50
N GLU A 273 15.72 -13.68 -3.35
CA GLU A 273 16.43 -13.25 -2.15
C GLU A 273 17.85 -12.72 -2.36
N ASN A 274 18.31 -11.79 -1.52
CA ASN A 274 19.68 -11.25 -1.58
C ASN A 274 20.03 -10.59 -2.93
N ASN A 275 19.08 -9.86 -3.55
CA ASN A 275 19.26 -9.21 -4.85
C ASN A 275 19.33 -7.68 -4.74
N THR A 276 19.86 -7.04 -5.78
CA THR A 276 19.99 -5.57 -5.87
C THR A 276 19.34 -5.08 -7.16
N PHE A 277 18.51 -4.04 -7.05
CA PHE A 277 17.77 -3.43 -8.15
C PHE A 277 18.03 -1.91 -8.15
N GLU A 278 18.72 -1.37 -9.15
CA GLU A 278 19.09 0.06 -9.24
C GLU A 278 18.59 0.66 -10.56
N ASN A 279 17.70 1.66 -10.53
CA ASN A 279 17.16 2.32 -11.74
C ASN A 279 16.44 1.34 -12.70
N VAL A 280 15.21 0.95 -12.32
CA VAL A 280 14.43 -0.14 -12.93
C VAL A 280 12.97 0.23 -13.17
N GLU A 281 12.47 -0.10 -14.37
CA GLU A 281 11.06 0.03 -14.76
C GLU A 281 10.35 -1.35 -14.87
N LEU A 282 9.03 -1.46 -14.71
CA LEU A 282 8.22 -0.62 -13.83
C LEU A 282 8.47 -0.98 -12.36
N HIS A 283 8.90 -2.23 -12.08
CA HIS A 283 8.98 -2.82 -10.75
C HIS A 283 10.30 -3.58 -10.54
N ALA A 284 10.76 -3.66 -9.30
CA ALA A 284 11.89 -4.51 -8.92
C ALA A 284 11.50 -6.00 -8.95
N VAL A 285 10.33 -6.34 -8.39
CA VAL A 285 9.72 -7.67 -8.49
C VAL A 285 8.24 -7.53 -8.85
N GLN A 286 7.79 -8.31 -9.82
CA GLN A 286 6.40 -8.37 -10.24
C GLN A 286 5.88 -9.82 -10.30
N PHE A 287 4.65 -10.01 -9.84
CA PHE A 287 3.77 -11.12 -10.18
C PHE A 287 2.51 -10.56 -10.86
N ALA A 288 1.99 -11.27 -11.86
CA ALA A 288 0.78 -10.87 -12.58
C ALA A 288 0.07 -12.02 -13.33
N PHE A 289 -1.25 -11.88 -13.48
CA PHE A 289 -2.08 -12.70 -14.37
C PHE A 289 -2.68 -11.86 -15.50
N ASN A 290 -2.60 -12.35 -16.73
CA ASN A 290 -2.94 -11.59 -17.94
C ASN A 290 -3.76 -12.43 -18.94
N TRP A 291 -5.08 -12.29 -18.89
CA TRP A 291 -6.02 -13.01 -19.74
C TRP A 291 -6.48 -12.11 -20.88
N PHE A 292 -5.81 -12.19 -22.04
CA PHE A 292 -5.86 -11.16 -23.07
C PHE A 292 -7.26 -10.84 -23.64
N SER A 293 -8.24 -11.75 -23.48
CA SER A 293 -9.64 -11.57 -23.89
C SER A 293 -10.63 -11.43 -22.70
N ALA A 294 -10.18 -10.93 -21.55
CA ALA A 294 -11.02 -10.69 -20.38
C ALA A 294 -10.55 -9.46 -19.60
N ASP A 295 -11.12 -8.30 -19.93
CA ASP A 295 -10.80 -7.00 -19.34
C ASP A 295 -12.06 -6.37 -18.69
N GLY A 296 -11.87 -5.51 -17.69
CA GLY A 296 -12.93 -4.68 -17.11
C GLY A 296 -14.18 -5.44 -16.60
N ALA A 297 -15.36 -4.84 -16.77
CA ALA A 297 -16.63 -5.41 -16.29
C ALA A 297 -16.98 -6.78 -16.94
N ASP A 298 -16.59 -7.05 -18.19
CA ASP A 298 -16.82 -8.36 -18.83
C ASP A 298 -16.06 -9.50 -18.13
N ALA A 299 -14.92 -9.17 -17.50
CA ALA A 299 -14.15 -10.06 -16.65
C ALA A 299 -14.68 -10.15 -15.20
N GLY A 300 -15.64 -9.30 -14.81
CA GLY A 300 -16.24 -9.28 -13.47
C GLY A 300 -17.11 -10.51 -13.14
N GLN A 301 -17.54 -10.56 -11.88
CA GLN A 301 -18.42 -11.59 -11.32
C GLN A 301 -19.16 -11.07 -10.06
N TYR A 302 -20.25 -11.73 -9.69
CA TYR A 302 -20.88 -11.53 -8.37
C TYR A 302 -20.24 -12.44 -7.33
N ASP A 303 -20.22 -12.00 -6.07
CA ASP A 303 -19.90 -12.86 -4.92
C ASP A 303 -21.13 -13.57 -4.33
N GLU A 304 -20.94 -14.32 -3.24
CA GLU A 304 -21.99 -15.10 -2.58
C GLU A 304 -23.07 -14.25 -1.90
N ASN A 305 -22.78 -12.98 -1.59
CA ASN A 305 -23.73 -12.01 -1.03
C ASN A 305 -24.43 -11.19 -2.14
N GLY A 306 -24.07 -11.39 -3.41
CA GLY A 306 -24.62 -10.66 -4.54
C GLY A 306 -24.02 -9.27 -4.75
N LYS A 307 -22.89 -8.95 -4.11
CA LYS A 307 -22.09 -7.77 -4.47
C LYS A 307 -21.42 -8.03 -5.82
N TRP A 308 -21.42 -7.04 -6.70
CA TRP A 308 -20.70 -7.10 -7.97
C TRP A 308 -19.23 -6.72 -7.76
N HIS A 309 -18.34 -7.47 -8.40
CA HIS A 309 -16.91 -7.19 -8.47
C HIS A 309 -16.50 -7.07 -9.94
N GLU A 310 -15.83 -5.98 -10.30
CA GLU A 310 -15.24 -5.73 -11.60
C GLU A 310 -14.07 -6.69 -11.86
N GLY A 311 -13.76 -6.94 -13.13
CA GLY A 311 -12.74 -7.94 -13.48
C GLY A 311 -11.32 -7.62 -13.01
N TRP A 312 -11.05 -6.35 -12.71
CA TRP A 312 -9.79 -5.85 -12.18
C TRP A 312 -9.73 -5.89 -10.63
N GLU A 313 -10.86 -6.02 -9.92
CA GLU A 313 -10.85 -6.37 -8.49
C GLU A 313 -10.49 -7.86 -8.28
N GLN A 314 -10.41 -8.65 -9.36
CA GLN A 314 -9.79 -9.98 -9.43
C GLN A 314 -10.30 -11.06 -8.45
N LEU A 315 -11.52 -10.94 -7.90
CA LEU A 315 -12.16 -11.98 -7.05
C LEU A 315 -12.21 -13.38 -7.69
N TRP A 316 -12.11 -13.45 -9.03
CA TRP A 316 -12.01 -14.70 -9.78
C TRP A 316 -10.74 -15.52 -9.50
N VAL A 317 -9.68 -14.91 -8.95
CA VAL A 317 -8.47 -15.62 -8.49
C VAL A 317 -8.82 -16.51 -7.30
N ARG A 318 -9.53 -15.96 -6.31
CA ARG A 318 -10.08 -16.70 -5.16
C ARG A 318 -11.06 -17.78 -5.58
N THR A 319 -12.11 -17.43 -6.35
CA THR A 319 -13.19 -18.38 -6.67
C THR A 319 -12.78 -19.50 -7.64
N ARG A 320 -11.55 -19.47 -8.19
CA ARG A 320 -10.99 -20.49 -9.08
C ARG A 320 -9.66 -21.09 -8.63
N ASP A 321 -9.17 -20.72 -7.44
CA ASP A 321 -7.85 -21.07 -6.89
C ASP A 321 -6.69 -20.90 -7.88
N LEU A 322 -6.63 -19.75 -8.56
CA LEU A 322 -5.60 -19.47 -9.57
C LEU A 322 -4.30 -18.89 -9.00
N TYR A 323 -4.17 -18.75 -7.68
CA TYR A 323 -2.99 -18.15 -7.04
C TYR A 323 -1.67 -18.85 -7.38
N SER A 324 -0.63 -18.07 -7.69
CA SER A 324 0.76 -18.51 -7.47
C SER A 324 1.03 -18.59 -5.97
N ARG A 325 1.84 -19.56 -5.51
CA ARG A 325 1.86 -19.89 -4.08
C ARG A 325 3.19 -20.43 -3.57
N ASP A 326 3.36 -20.41 -2.26
CA ASP A 326 4.61 -20.81 -1.58
C ASP A 326 5.75 -19.89 -2.05
N VAL A 327 5.62 -18.60 -1.79
CA VAL A 327 6.48 -17.53 -2.31
C VAL A 327 7.27 -16.85 -1.18
N TYR A 328 8.57 -16.65 -1.37
CA TYR A 328 9.43 -15.91 -0.44
C TYR A 328 10.18 -14.80 -1.17
N ILE A 329 10.10 -13.58 -0.64
CA ILE A 329 10.80 -12.41 -1.18
C ILE A 329 11.51 -11.71 -0.02
N GLY A 330 12.85 -11.77 0.04
CA GLY A 330 13.54 -11.16 1.18
C GLY A 330 15.03 -10.92 1.07
N HIS A 331 15.56 -10.01 1.88
CA HIS A 331 16.94 -9.49 1.79
C HIS A 331 17.25 -8.81 0.44
N ASN A 332 16.25 -8.23 -0.24
CA ASN A 332 16.45 -7.48 -1.48
C ASN A 332 16.55 -5.96 -1.24
N TYR A 333 17.38 -5.28 -2.02
CA TYR A 333 17.48 -3.81 -2.05
C TYR A 333 16.96 -3.27 -3.39
N ALA A 334 16.09 -2.26 -3.35
CA ALA A 334 15.50 -1.62 -4.53
C ALA A 334 15.65 -0.09 -4.45
N GLU A 335 16.30 0.52 -5.44
CA GLU A 335 16.55 1.97 -5.49
C GLU A 335 16.09 2.58 -6.83
N SER A 336 15.43 3.72 -6.74
CA SER A 336 14.95 4.51 -7.89
C SER A 336 14.08 3.69 -8.86
N ILE A 337 13.00 3.10 -8.34
CA ILE A 337 12.06 2.30 -9.13
C ILE A 337 11.03 3.19 -9.84
N GLY A 338 10.73 2.87 -11.10
CA GLY A 338 9.84 3.66 -11.96
C GLY A 338 8.41 3.79 -11.40
N GLN A 339 7.80 2.67 -11.02
CA GLN A 339 6.51 2.56 -10.30
C GLN A 339 6.75 1.98 -8.89
N GLY A 340 5.86 1.14 -8.35
CA GLY A 340 6.05 0.46 -7.06
C GLY A 340 7.14 -0.63 -7.12
N ALA A 341 7.92 -0.79 -6.03
CA ALA A 341 9.04 -1.73 -6.01
C ALA A 341 8.61 -3.21 -6.09
N PHE A 342 7.58 -3.60 -5.33
CA PHE A 342 7.13 -4.99 -5.21
C PHE A 342 5.62 -5.09 -5.47
N GLN A 343 5.22 -5.41 -6.71
CA GLN A 343 3.82 -5.75 -7.04
C GLN A 343 3.64 -7.27 -7.00
N LEU A 344 2.88 -7.77 -6.03
CA LEU A 344 2.87 -9.21 -5.72
C LEU A 344 1.54 -9.89 -6.10
N ALA A 345 0.93 -9.45 -7.19
CA ALA A 345 -0.45 -9.76 -7.54
C ALA A 345 -0.73 -11.28 -7.66
N ASN A 346 -1.90 -11.67 -7.16
CA ASN A 346 -2.47 -13.01 -7.31
C ASN A 346 -1.59 -14.11 -6.68
N THR A 347 -0.93 -13.79 -5.58
CA THR A 347 -0.12 -14.74 -4.78
C THR A 347 -0.82 -15.16 -3.49
N LYS A 348 -0.46 -16.33 -2.94
CA LYS A 348 -0.85 -16.74 -1.58
C LYS A 348 0.20 -17.59 -0.88
N ASN A 349 0.10 -17.75 0.45
CA ASN A 349 1.14 -18.41 1.25
C ASN A 349 2.51 -17.78 0.95
N MET A 350 2.56 -16.45 1.12
CA MET A 350 3.73 -15.63 0.80
C MET A 350 4.33 -15.01 2.05
N THR A 351 5.65 -14.95 2.11
CA THR A 351 6.40 -14.15 3.10
C THR A 351 7.26 -13.14 2.38
N VAL A 352 7.07 -11.87 2.68
CA VAL A 352 7.85 -10.75 2.13
C VAL A 352 8.58 -10.10 3.29
N GLU A 353 9.89 -10.34 3.43
CA GLU A 353 10.61 -9.91 4.62
C GLU A 353 12.03 -9.38 4.42
N TYR A 354 12.44 -8.43 5.27
CA TYR A 354 13.78 -7.85 5.21
C TYR A 354 14.11 -7.30 3.82
N ASN A 355 13.21 -6.56 3.16
CA ASN A 355 13.51 -5.82 1.93
C ASN A 355 13.67 -4.31 2.23
N GLU A 356 14.61 -3.63 1.57
CA GLU A 356 14.83 -2.17 1.68
C GLU A 356 14.45 -1.50 0.35
N VAL A 357 13.56 -0.50 0.40
CA VAL A 357 13.18 0.33 -0.76
C VAL A 357 13.60 1.78 -0.53
N ASN A 358 14.50 2.26 -1.37
CA ASN A 358 14.97 3.64 -1.44
C ASN A 358 14.41 4.30 -2.71
N GLY A 359 13.20 4.84 -2.60
CA GLY A 359 12.53 5.57 -3.68
C GLY A 359 11.84 4.70 -4.73
N PHE A 360 10.52 4.85 -4.77
CA PHE A 360 9.58 4.28 -5.74
C PHE A 360 8.77 5.41 -6.39
N LEU A 361 7.96 5.08 -7.41
CA LEU A 361 7.19 6.05 -8.22
C LEU A 361 8.05 7.18 -8.81
N LYS A 362 9.31 6.89 -9.17
CA LYS A 362 10.27 7.91 -9.62
C LYS A 362 10.13 8.34 -11.08
N ARG A 363 9.41 7.58 -11.92
CA ARG A 363 9.19 7.90 -13.34
C ARG A 363 7.74 7.71 -13.82
N TYR A 364 6.84 7.22 -12.97
CA TYR A 364 5.45 6.90 -13.28
C TYR A 364 4.46 7.88 -12.62
N ASP A 365 3.71 8.63 -13.42
CA ASP A 365 2.82 9.73 -12.99
C ASP A 365 1.37 9.25 -12.77
N ALA A 366 1.19 8.26 -11.88
CA ALA A 366 -0.12 7.72 -11.48
C ALA A 366 -0.01 6.76 -10.26
N VAL A 367 -1.17 6.25 -9.82
CA VAL A 367 -1.40 5.29 -8.71
C VAL A 367 -0.42 4.10 -8.62
N SER A 368 0.16 3.91 -7.43
CA SER A 368 0.92 2.75 -6.96
C SER A 368 1.42 2.95 -5.52
N CYS A 369 1.89 1.87 -4.89
CA CYS A 369 2.51 1.85 -3.56
C CYS A 369 3.88 1.14 -3.63
N ALA A 370 4.76 1.28 -2.63
CA ALA A 370 6.09 0.67 -2.70
C ALA A 370 6.05 -0.87 -2.67
N LEU A 371 5.26 -1.45 -1.76
CA LEU A 371 5.07 -2.88 -1.59
C LEU A 371 3.57 -3.17 -1.44
N TYR A 372 3.00 -3.91 -2.40
CA TYR A 372 1.57 -4.20 -2.44
C TYR A 372 1.23 -5.60 -2.96
N LEU A 373 0.21 -6.20 -2.34
CA LEU A 373 -0.39 -7.48 -2.71
C LEU A 373 -1.77 -7.22 -3.30
N TRP A 374 -1.96 -7.46 -4.59
CA TRP A 374 -3.24 -7.30 -5.27
C TRP A 374 -3.98 -8.63 -5.40
N ALA A 375 -5.21 -8.71 -4.89
CA ALA A 375 -6.04 -9.91 -4.91
C ALA A 375 -5.30 -11.18 -4.45
N GLY A 376 -4.69 -11.12 -3.26
CA GLY A 376 -3.91 -12.18 -2.64
C GLY A 376 -4.60 -12.89 -1.48
N ALA A 377 -3.93 -13.88 -0.89
CA ALA A 377 -4.41 -14.53 0.33
C ALA A 377 -3.29 -15.07 1.24
N ASP A 378 -3.59 -15.38 2.50
CA ASP A 378 -2.73 -16.16 3.40
C ASP A 378 -1.26 -15.69 3.43
N SER A 379 -1.01 -14.38 3.60
CA SER A 379 0.32 -13.78 3.34
C SER A 379 0.77 -12.78 4.39
N VAL A 380 2.09 -12.69 4.60
CA VAL A 380 2.71 -11.84 5.63
C VAL A 380 3.84 -10.98 5.04
N MET A 381 3.78 -9.68 5.31
CA MET A 381 4.77 -8.68 4.96
C MET A 381 5.41 -8.19 6.26
N GLN A 382 6.69 -8.49 6.48
CA GLN A 382 7.34 -8.19 7.77
C GLN A 382 8.80 -7.75 7.72
N TYR A 383 9.23 -6.89 8.65
CA TYR A 383 10.62 -6.42 8.71
C TYR A 383 11.12 -5.75 7.42
N ASN A 384 10.24 -5.22 6.58
CA ASN A 384 10.62 -4.42 5.42
C ASN A 384 10.84 -2.96 5.81
N GLU A 385 11.76 -2.29 5.11
CA GLU A 385 12.07 -0.87 5.28
C GLU A 385 11.75 -0.12 3.98
N VAL A 386 10.97 0.97 4.04
CA VAL A 386 10.62 1.77 2.85
C VAL A 386 10.73 3.26 3.15
N TYR A 387 11.49 3.97 2.31
CA TYR A 387 11.68 5.41 2.45
C TYR A 387 11.85 6.14 1.12
N GLY A 388 11.73 7.47 1.19
CA GLY A 388 11.98 8.36 0.07
C GLY A 388 10.96 8.20 -1.06
N GLY A 389 9.70 7.93 -0.74
CA GLY A 389 8.58 7.88 -1.68
C GLY A 389 8.34 9.19 -2.48
N PRO A 390 7.25 9.29 -3.24
CA PRO A 390 6.86 10.53 -3.90
C PRO A 390 6.18 11.51 -2.94
N ASP A 391 6.24 12.78 -3.31
CA ASP A 391 5.39 13.87 -2.80
C ASP A 391 4.26 14.09 -3.82
N ASN A 392 3.13 13.39 -3.66
CA ASN A 392 1.97 13.50 -4.55
C ASN A 392 0.62 13.05 -3.92
N GLU A 393 -0.47 13.44 -4.58
CA GLU A 393 -1.86 13.15 -4.22
C GLU A 393 -2.38 11.77 -4.68
N TYR A 394 -1.55 10.93 -5.33
CA TYR A 394 -1.90 9.54 -5.66
C TYR A 394 -1.79 8.65 -4.40
N ASP A 395 -1.85 7.32 -4.51
CA ASP A 395 -1.68 6.44 -3.33
C ASP A 395 -0.33 6.75 -2.67
N GLY A 396 0.78 6.45 -3.36
CA GLY A 396 2.11 6.97 -3.04
C GLY A 396 2.73 6.43 -1.75
N THR A 397 2.00 5.60 -1.01
CA THR A 397 2.36 5.08 0.31
C THR A 397 3.38 3.94 0.22
N PRO A 398 4.15 3.69 1.31
CA PRO A 398 5.02 2.53 1.40
C PRO A 398 4.25 1.20 1.39
N TRP A 399 3.06 1.16 1.99
CA TRP A 399 2.24 -0.05 2.16
C TRP A 399 0.84 0.07 1.55
N ASP A 400 0.21 -1.07 1.27
CA ASP A 400 -1.12 -1.13 0.65
C ASP A 400 -1.96 -2.34 1.10
N LEU A 401 -3.12 -2.08 1.69
CA LEU A 401 -4.20 -3.04 1.88
C LEU A 401 -5.15 -2.99 0.67
N GLU A 402 -4.61 -3.47 -0.45
CA GLU A 402 -5.24 -3.50 -1.77
C GLU A 402 -6.51 -4.37 -1.77
N TYR A 403 -7.30 -4.25 -2.83
CA TYR A 403 -8.52 -5.00 -3.07
C TYR A 403 -8.34 -6.52 -2.99
N THR A 404 -9.38 -7.17 -2.45
CA THR A 404 -9.60 -8.61 -2.60
C THR A 404 -8.52 -9.45 -1.90
N ASN A 405 -7.98 -8.92 -0.80
CA ASN A 405 -7.03 -9.60 0.05
C ASN A 405 -7.74 -10.38 1.18
N PHE A 406 -7.26 -11.58 1.48
CA PHE A 406 -7.89 -12.46 2.47
C PHE A 406 -6.84 -13.08 3.40
N ASN A 407 -6.92 -12.82 4.71
CA ASN A 407 -5.91 -13.28 5.67
C ASN A 407 -4.50 -12.75 5.30
N VAL A 408 -4.35 -11.42 5.33
CA VAL A 408 -3.12 -10.71 4.95
C VAL A 408 -2.66 -9.82 6.10
N THR A 409 -1.38 -9.94 6.48
CA THR A 409 -0.80 -9.22 7.63
C THR A 409 0.43 -8.40 7.24
N TYR A 410 0.40 -7.09 7.51
CA TYR A 410 1.59 -6.23 7.55
C TYR A 410 2.05 -6.10 9.00
N GLN A 411 3.23 -6.61 9.35
CA GLN A 411 3.74 -6.56 10.72
C GLN A 411 5.21 -6.24 10.85
N PHE A 412 5.62 -5.48 11.87
CA PHE A 412 7.05 -5.20 12.14
C PHE A 412 7.79 -4.52 10.98
N ASN A 413 7.08 -3.82 10.09
CA ASN A 413 7.70 -3.03 9.03
C ASN A 413 8.04 -1.63 9.54
N TYR A 414 9.07 -1.02 8.95
CA TYR A 414 9.48 0.35 9.22
C TYR A 414 9.33 1.19 7.95
N SER A 415 8.64 2.32 8.04
CA SER A 415 8.67 3.33 6.99
C SER A 415 9.06 4.70 7.55
N HIS A 416 9.78 5.46 6.73
CA HIS A 416 10.10 6.84 7.06
C HIS A 416 10.24 7.74 5.84
N ASP A 417 10.00 9.04 6.03
CA ASP A 417 10.15 10.09 5.01
C ASP A 417 9.35 9.84 3.71
N ASN A 418 8.17 9.21 3.80
CA ASN A 418 7.26 9.04 2.66
C ASN A 418 6.17 10.13 2.68
N ALA A 419 6.39 11.19 1.90
CA ALA A 419 5.54 12.39 1.89
C ALA A 419 4.06 12.13 1.50
N ALA A 420 3.76 11.09 0.73
CA ALA A 420 2.38 10.73 0.39
C ALA A 420 1.59 10.03 1.52
N GLY A 421 2.25 9.58 2.60
CA GLY A 421 1.60 8.94 3.76
C GLY A 421 2.13 7.55 4.11
N TRP A 422 1.38 6.79 4.91
CA TRP A 422 1.80 5.48 5.45
C TRP A 422 1.17 4.26 4.76
N MET A 423 -0.15 4.15 4.65
CA MET A 423 -0.80 2.95 4.10
C MET A 423 -2.04 3.29 3.27
N ALA A 424 -2.07 2.81 2.03
CA ALA A 424 -3.27 2.82 1.20
C ALA A 424 -4.22 1.69 1.61
N TYR A 425 -5.53 1.91 1.45
CA TYR A 425 -6.56 0.97 1.87
C TYR A 425 -7.75 0.98 0.91
N MET A 426 -7.98 -0.14 0.21
CA MET A 426 -8.91 -0.16 -0.94
C MET A 426 -10.21 -0.93 -0.66
N GLY A 427 -10.14 -2.02 0.12
CA GLY A 427 -11.32 -2.76 0.58
C GLY A 427 -11.52 -4.11 -0.09
N ASN A 428 -12.77 -4.58 -0.26
CA ASN A 428 -13.11 -5.93 -0.74
C ASN A 428 -12.40 -7.10 -0.01
N SER A 429 -11.90 -6.86 1.19
CA SER A 429 -10.93 -7.73 1.86
C SER A 429 -11.51 -8.37 3.13
N SER A 430 -10.81 -9.38 3.65
CA SER A 430 -11.14 -10.09 4.89
C SER A 430 -9.89 -10.30 5.71
N ASP A 431 -10.02 -10.19 7.03
CA ASP A 431 -9.04 -10.64 8.02
C ASP A 431 -7.67 -9.99 7.76
N SER A 432 -7.73 -8.68 7.51
CA SER A 432 -6.60 -7.82 7.19
C SER A 432 -6.07 -7.15 8.46
N VAL A 433 -4.79 -7.29 8.73
CA VAL A 433 -4.16 -6.82 9.97
C VAL A 433 -2.90 -6.01 9.65
N ALA A 434 -2.80 -4.80 10.19
CA ALA A 434 -1.57 -4.02 10.23
C ALA A 434 -1.16 -3.87 11.70
N ARG A 435 -0.09 -4.55 12.14
CA ARG A 435 0.30 -4.60 13.56
C ARG A 435 1.77 -4.39 13.86
N TYR A 436 2.09 -3.75 14.99
CA TYR A 436 3.47 -3.54 15.42
C TYR A 436 4.36 -2.93 14.32
N ASN A 437 3.82 -2.09 13.42
CA ASN A 437 4.62 -1.37 12.42
C ASN A 437 5.03 0.00 12.98
N LEU A 438 6.19 0.48 12.53
CA LEU A 438 6.73 1.81 12.87
C LEU A 438 6.65 2.71 11.63
N SER A 439 6.10 3.91 11.80
CA SER A 439 6.03 4.96 10.79
C SER A 439 6.58 6.25 11.39
N VAL A 440 7.57 6.85 10.73
CA VAL A 440 8.27 8.05 11.24
C VAL A 440 8.46 9.07 10.13
N ASN A 441 7.85 10.25 10.25
CA ASN A 441 7.92 11.33 9.26
C ASN A 441 7.27 10.97 7.89
N ASP A 442 6.34 10.01 7.87
CA ASP A 442 5.48 9.69 6.71
C ASP A 442 4.30 10.70 6.61
N ASN A 443 4.62 11.99 6.52
CA ASN A 443 3.70 13.12 6.77
C ASN A 443 2.69 13.42 5.64
N GLY A 444 2.09 12.39 5.04
CA GLY A 444 0.96 12.55 4.10
C GLY A 444 -0.36 12.17 4.76
N VAL A 445 -1.04 11.16 4.21
CA VAL A 445 -2.22 10.55 4.87
C VAL A 445 -1.83 9.22 5.52
N LEU A 446 -2.05 9.04 6.83
CA LEU A 446 -1.64 7.81 7.50
C LEU A 446 -2.39 6.58 6.96
N VAL A 447 -3.73 6.60 6.98
CA VAL A 447 -4.56 5.57 6.34
C VAL A 447 -5.35 6.21 5.20
N LYS A 448 -4.90 5.98 3.96
CA LYS A 448 -5.34 6.69 2.75
C LYS A 448 -6.39 5.89 1.98
N ASN A 449 -7.48 6.55 1.59
CA ASN A 449 -8.65 5.96 0.95
C ASN A 449 -9.44 4.93 1.81
N MET A 450 -10.70 4.69 1.40
CA MET A 450 -11.37 3.38 1.54
C MET A 450 -12.42 3.28 0.44
N LEU A 451 -12.13 2.51 -0.62
CA LEU A 451 -12.92 2.57 -1.86
C LEU A 451 -14.06 1.54 -1.94
N SER A 452 -14.08 0.51 -1.09
CA SER A 452 -15.09 -0.55 -1.10
C SER A 452 -15.31 -1.18 0.27
N THR A 453 -16.50 -1.76 0.50
CA THR A 453 -16.82 -2.49 1.74
C THR A 453 -16.05 -3.82 1.84
N ASN A 454 -15.80 -4.26 3.08
CA ASN A 454 -15.09 -5.51 3.39
C ASN A 454 -16.02 -6.69 3.75
N TYR A 455 -15.43 -7.88 3.79
CA TYR A 455 -16.06 -9.12 4.25
C TYR A 455 -15.96 -9.32 5.77
N SER A 456 -14.89 -8.84 6.39
CA SER A 456 -14.72 -8.79 7.85
C SER A 456 -13.94 -7.52 8.25
N PRO A 457 -13.87 -7.16 9.55
CA PRO A 457 -13.17 -5.96 9.99
C PRO A 457 -11.67 -5.95 9.66
N THR A 458 -11.09 -4.74 9.63
CA THR A 458 -9.64 -4.53 9.49
C THR A 458 -9.06 -4.00 10.80
N TYR A 459 -7.88 -4.48 11.18
CA TYR A 459 -7.28 -4.22 12.49
C TYR A 459 -5.94 -3.51 12.35
N PHE A 460 -5.87 -2.26 12.81
CA PHE A 460 -4.65 -1.50 13.02
C PHE A 460 -4.31 -1.58 14.52
N THR A 461 -3.39 -2.46 14.91
CA THR A 461 -3.16 -2.81 16.33
C THR A 461 -1.69 -2.72 16.76
N ASN A 462 -1.37 -2.08 17.88
CA ASN A 462 0.01 -1.93 18.38
C ASN A 462 1.02 -1.22 17.44
N ASN A 463 0.56 -0.41 16.47
CA ASN A 463 1.48 0.37 15.62
C ASN A 463 2.00 1.62 16.36
N THR A 464 3.08 2.23 15.87
CA THR A 464 3.58 3.52 16.38
C THR A 464 3.80 4.47 15.21
N PHE A 465 3.06 5.57 15.24
CA PHE A 465 3.08 6.64 14.25
C PHE A 465 3.74 7.88 14.87
N VAL A 466 4.77 8.41 14.22
CA VAL A 466 5.52 9.59 14.66
C VAL A 466 5.55 10.58 13.49
N TYR A 467 4.93 11.74 13.65
CA TYR A 467 4.71 12.71 12.56
C TYR A 467 4.75 14.14 13.08
N ASP A 468 4.89 15.14 12.21
CA ASP A 468 4.60 16.55 12.56
C ASP A 468 3.20 16.90 12.03
N GLY A 469 2.25 17.17 12.93
CA GLY A 469 0.88 17.59 12.59
C GLY A 469 0.78 18.93 11.87
N ALA A 470 1.88 19.66 11.66
CA ALA A 470 1.96 20.82 10.78
C ALA A 470 2.28 20.45 9.32
N ASP A 471 2.89 19.29 9.08
CA ASP A 471 3.21 18.76 7.75
C ASP A 471 2.22 17.64 7.33
N LEU A 472 1.71 16.84 8.28
CA LEU A 472 0.73 15.78 8.04
C LEU A 472 -0.57 16.33 7.45
N ASP A 473 -1.03 15.75 6.34
CA ASP A 473 -2.36 16.04 5.77
C ASP A 473 -3.47 15.61 6.74
N TYR A 474 -3.62 14.29 6.97
CA TYR A 474 -4.66 13.70 7.82
C TYR A 474 -4.29 12.30 8.34
N VAL A 475 -4.88 11.87 9.47
CA VAL A 475 -4.88 10.44 9.86
C VAL A 475 -5.73 9.60 8.88
N HIS A 476 -6.89 10.09 8.45
CA HIS A 476 -7.68 9.50 7.35
C HIS A 476 -8.35 10.57 6.47
N ASP A 477 -8.29 10.41 5.14
CA ASP A 477 -8.76 11.42 4.19
C ASP A 477 -10.17 11.17 3.63
N GLU A 478 -10.62 9.92 3.55
CA GLU A 478 -11.92 9.52 2.99
C GLU A 478 -12.94 9.20 4.09
N THR A 479 -13.83 8.21 3.89
CA THR A 479 -14.74 7.70 4.92
C THR A 479 -14.65 6.18 4.99
N PHE A 480 -14.41 5.62 6.17
CA PHE A 480 -14.40 4.17 6.33
C PHE A 480 -15.80 3.59 6.03
N LEU A 481 -15.87 2.67 5.07
CA LEU A 481 -17.10 2.05 4.56
C LEU A 481 -17.47 0.74 5.28
N SER A 482 -16.63 0.24 6.17
CA SER A 482 -16.86 -0.98 6.98
C SER A 482 -16.07 -0.89 8.28
N ARG A 483 -16.42 -1.70 9.27
CA ARG A 483 -15.79 -1.66 10.61
C ARG A 483 -14.26 -1.79 10.53
N VAL A 484 -13.57 -0.81 11.11
CA VAL A 484 -12.12 -0.80 11.33
C VAL A 484 -11.87 -0.68 12.83
N TYR A 485 -10.83 -1.33 13.33
CA TYR A 485 -10.38 -1.23 14.72
C TYR A 485 -8.99 -0.62 14.80
N PHE A 486 -8.84 0.41 15.64
CA PHE A 486 -7.57 1.00 16.02
C PHE A 486 -7.35 0.72 17.51
N LEU A 487 -6.45 -0.22 17.82
CA LEU A 487 -6.23 -0.73 19.18
C LEU A 487 -4.77 -0.56 19.58
N ASN A 488 -4.46 -0.18 20.83
CA ASN A 488 -3.09 -0.15 21.36
C ASN A 488 -2.06 0.65 20.52
N ASN A 489 -2.45 1.53 19.60
CA ASN A 489 -1.50 2.28 18.78
C ASN A 489 -0.97 3.49 19.54
N ILE A 490 0.25 3.94 19.22
CA ILE A 490 0.74 5.26 19.63
C ILE A 490 0.62 6.22 18.43
N PHE A 491 -0.07 7.33 18.63
CA PHE A 491 -0.10 8.48 17.74
C PHE A 491 0.70 9.61 18.37
N TYR A 492 1.98 9.74 18.00
CA TYR A 492 2.91 10.74 18.53
C TYR A 492 3.06 11.90 17.56
N ASN A 493 2.37 13.01 17.85
CA ASN A 493 2.56 14.27 17.14
C ASN A 493 3.74 15.05 17.74
N THR A 494 4.80 15.21 16.95
CA THR A 494 6.01 16.01 17.26
C THR A 494 5.74 17.52 17.24
N SER A 495 4.65 17.97 16.61
CA SER A 495 4.35 19.38 16.43
C SER A 495 4.11 20.09 17.75
N THR A 496 4.71 21.27 17.91
CA THR A 496 4.48 22.14 19.08
C THR A 496 3.44 23.24 18.82
N THR A 497 2.89 23.31 17.61
CA THR A 497 1.95 24.36 17.18
C THR A 497 0.65 23.86 16.55
N THR A 498 0.63 22.65 15.98
CA THR A 498 -0.52 22.13 15.23
C THR A 498 -0.92 20.78 15.80
N ALA A 499 -2.14 20.71 16.36
CA ALA A 499 -2.73 19.46 16.85
C ALA A 499 -3.06 18.51 15.69
N THR A 500 -3.15 17.21 15.95
CA THR A 500 -3.32 16.19 14.90
C THR A 500 -4.54 16.45 14.00
N PRO A 501 -4.38 16.58 12.67
CA PRO A 501 -5.50 16.56 11.74
C PRO A 501 -6.00 15.11 11.60
N TRP A 502 -7.13 14.80 12.22
CA TRP A 502 -7.66 13.43 12.22
C TRP A 502 -8.38 13.07 10.93
N TYR A 503 -9.16 14.00 10.38
CA TYR A 503 -9.89 13.74 9.15
C TYR A 503 -10.17 14.96 8.27
N ARG A 504 -10.18 14.69 6.96
CA ARG A 504 -10.58 15.65 5.91
C ARG A 504 -12.09 15.71 5.73
N ARG A 505 -12.77 14.57 5.84
CA ARG A 505 -14.23 14.44 5.65
C ARG A 505 -14.93 14.25 6.99
N THR A 506 -15.93 15.08 7.28
CA THR A 506 -16.79 14.92 8.45
C THR A 506 -17.44 13.53 8.43
N GLY A 507 -17.42 12.80 9.55
CA GLY A 507 -17.92 11.42 9.62
C GLY A 507 -16.94 10.33 9.14
N ALA A 508 -15.71 10.69 8.74
CA ALA A 508 -14.69 9.76 8.25
C ALA A 508 -14.47 8.54 9.16
N LEU A 509 -14.45 8.78 10.47
CA LEU A 509 -14.14 7.79 11.49
C LEU A 509 -15.37 7.01 12.02
N ARG A 510 -16.57 7.18 11.44
CA ARG A 510 -17.81 6.53 11.94
C ARG A 510 -17.74 5.01 12.05
N GLN A 511 -17.05 4.36 11.10
CA GLN A 511 -16.85 2.91 11.12
C GLN A 511 -15.56 2.50 11.85
N ALA A 512 -14.72 3.44 12.26
CA ALA A 512 -13.54 3.18 13.06
C ALA A 512 -13.88 3.15 14.55
N VAL A 513 -13.43 2.12 15.25
CA VAL A 513 -13.52 2.00 16.71
C VAL A 513 -12.12 2.09 17.28
N PHE A 514 -11.92 3.06 18.18
CA PHE A 514 -10.66 3.31 18.85
C PHE A 514 -10.75 2.86 20.31
N SER A 515 -9.79 2.05 20.77
CA SER A 515 -9.69 1.64 22.18
C SER A 515 -8.23 1.48 22.60
N ASP A 516 -7.88 2.02 23.77
CA ASP A 516 -6.58 1.82 24.44
C ASP A 516 -5.38 2.32 23.61
N ASN A 517 -5.57 3.30 22.73
CA ASN A 517 -4.48 3.96 22.00
C ASN A 517 -3.88 5.10 22.85
N ASP A 518 -2.64 5.51 22.59
CA ASP A 518 -2.10 6.78 23.09
C ASP A 518 -2.14 7.87 22.01
N TYR A 519 -2.55 9.07 22.42
CA TYR A 519 -2.63 10.27 21.58
C TYR A 519 -1.74 11.36 22.19
N TYR A 520 -0.46 11.36 21.83
CA TYR A 520 0.50 12.32 22.38
C TYR A 520 0.66 13.55 21.47
N GLU A 521 0.28 14.71 22.02
CA GLU A 521 0.38 16.01 21.35
C GLU A 521 1.52 16.83 21.96
N SER A 522 2.66 16.98 21.27
CA SER A 522 3.84 17.71 21.80
C SER A 522 3.54 19.19 22.11
N GLY A 523 2.56 19.79 21.43
CA GLY A 523 2.04 21.13 21.74
C GLY A 523 1.12 21.21 22.97
N GLY A 524 0.72 20.07 23.54
CA GLY A 524 -0.16 19.98 24.71
C GLY A 524 -1.61 20.43 24.46
N ALA A 525 -2.02 20.57 23.19
CA ALA A 525 -3.35 20.94 22.77
C ALA A 525 -3.91 19.85 21.84
N HIS A 526 -5.00 19.22 22.25
CA HIS A 526 -5.62 18.12 21.52
C HIS A 526 -6.57 18.62 20.43
N SER A 527 -6.66 17.86 19.35
CA SER A 527 -7.53 18.15 18.21
C SER A 527 -9.01 18.03 18.58
N VAL A 528 -9.84 18.96 18.10
CA VAL A 528 -11.32 18.84 18.22
C VAL A 528 -11.92 17.73 17.35
N GLN A 529 -11.09 17.09 16.52
CA GLN A 529 -11.42 15.92 15.72
C GLN A 529 -10.94 14.59 16.35
N GLU A 530 -10.29 14.61 17.51
CA GLU A 530 -9.73 13.40 18.14
C GLU A 530 -10.83 12.34 18.38
N PRO A 531 -10.59 11.07 18.03
CA PRO A 531 -11.61 10.02 18.13
C PRO A 531 -12.03 9.74 19.57
N ALA A 532 -13.27 9.28 19.73
CA ALA A 532 -13.81 8.85 21.00
C ALA A 532 -13.19 7.51 21.42
N ASP A 533 -12.14 7.59 22.25
CA ASP A 533 -11.50 6.45 22.91
C ASP A 533 -11.55 6.65 24.43
N PRO A 534 -12.50 6.00 25.15
CA PRO A 534 -12.68 6.17 26.60
C PRO A 534 -11.57 5.58 27.46
N ARG A 535 -10.71 4.73 26.91
CA ARG A 535 -9.59 4.08 27.62
C ARG A 535 -8.24 4.68 27.26
N GLY A 536 -8.14 5.29 26.09
CA GLY A 536 -6.90 5.76 25.50
C GLY A 536 -6.12 6.77 26.35
N SER A 537 -4.81 6.63 26.30
CA SER A 537 -3.84 7.51 26.94
C SER A 537 -3.66 8.81 26.16
N ARG A 538 -3.20 9.85 26.87
CA ARG A 538 -2.81 11.16 26.33
C ARG A 538 -1.53 11.60 27.05
N ALA A 539 -0.49 10.77 27.01
CA ALA A 539 0.68 10.89 27.88
C ALA A 539 1.97 10.50 27.17
N ASP A 540 3.05 11.24 27.46
CA ASP A 540 4.39 10.98 26.90
C ASP A 540 4.76 9.49 26.98
N PRO A 541 4.93 8.80 25.83
CA PRO A 541 5.35 7.39 25.78
C PRO A 541 6.69 7.10 26.46
N ARG A 542 7.54 8.12 26.64
CA ARG A 542 8.92 8.00 27.15
C ARG A 542 9.68 6.92 26.40
N PHE A 543 9.82 7.13 25.09
CA PHE A 543 10.68 6.31 24.25
C PHE A 543 12.13 6.25 24.75
N ALA A 544 12.82 5.17 24.43
CA ALA A 544 14.21 4.93 24.81
C ALA A 544 15.20 5.89 24.14
N GLY A 545 14.92 6.27 22.88
CA GLY A 545 15.59 7.33 22.14
C GLY A 545 14.74 8.61 22.02
N ASP A 546 15.33 9.66 21.47
CA ASP A 546 14.63 10.90 21.11
C ASP A 546 13.97 10.72 19.73
N PRO A 547 12.64 10.86 19.57
CA PRO A 547 11.96 10.69 18.28
C PRO A 547 12.51 11.52 17.11
N ALA A 548 13.20 12.63 17.37
CA ALA A 548 13.84 13.43 16.32
C ALA A 548 15.16 12.83 15.79
N ASP A 549 15.84 11.98 16.57
CA ASP A 549 17.12 11.33 16.22
C ASP A 549 16.90 9.92 15.60
N TYR A 550 15.87 9.74 14.77
CA TYR A 550 15.52 8.45 14.18
C TYR A 550 16.52 7.94 13.12
N VAL A 551 16.59 6.62 12.96
CA VAL A 551 17.58 5.96 12.09
C VAL A 551 17.07 5.86 10.64
N THR A 552 17.29 6.90 9.84
CA THR A 552 17.00 6.86 8.40
C THR A 552 17.91 5.87 7.66
N GLY A 553 17.34 5.03 6.79
CA GLY A 553 18.10 4.07 5.97
C GLY A 553 18.93 3.13 6.83
N ALA A 554 18.28 2.51 7.81
CA ALA A 554 18.88 1.51 8.69
C ALA A 554 19.49 0.36 7.87
N GLY A 555 18.82 -0.04 6.79
CA GLY A 555 19.10 -1.27 6.08
C GLY A 555 18.53 -2.47 6.85
N VAL A 556 18.15 -3.49 6.10
CA VAL A 556 17.36 -4.63 6.58
C VAL A 556 17.98 -5.37 7.77
N ASP A 557 19.31 -5.39 7.86
CA ASP A 557 20.07 -5.99 8.96
C ASP A 557 19.94 -5.22 10.31
N ARG A 558 19.53 -3.94 10.28
CA ARG A 558 19.45 -3.04 11.45
C ARG A 558 18.04 -2.54 11.76
N ILE A 559 17.01 -3.01 11.04
CA ILE A 559 15.63 -2.53 11.24
C ILE A 559 15.12 -2.68 12.68
N ARG A 560 15.56 -3.73 13.41
CA ARG A 560 15.26 -3.91 14.84
C ARG A 560 15.99 -2.94 15.74
N ASP A 561 17.22 -2.54 15.38
CA ASP A 561 17.98 -1.53 16.15
C ASP A 561 17.33 -0.15 15.99
N ALA A 562 16.80 0.16 14.79
CA ALA A 562 16.01 1.36 14.53
C ALA A 562 14.69 1.35 15.31
N ALA A 563 13.96 0.23 15.31
CA ALA A 563 12.72 0.09 16.08
C ALA A 563 12.94 0.15 17.61
N ALA A 564 14.07 -0.36 18.11
CA ALA A 564 14.40 -0.31 19.55
C ALA A 564 14.58 1.11 20.09
N HIS A 565 14.82 2.10 19.21
CA HIS A 565 14.81 3.54 19.56
C HIS A 565 13.43 4.00 20.05
N PHE A 566 12.36 3.38 19.55
CA PHE A 566 10.96 3.62 19.91
C PHE A 566 10.39 2.56 20.89
N ALA A 567 11.26 1.81 21.55
CA ALA A 567 10.85 1.01 22.71
C ALA A 567 10.48 1.91 23.89
N LEU A 568 9.55 1.48 24.73
CA LEU A 568 9.19 2.17 25.97
C LEU A 568 10.31 2.06 27.01
N ARG A 569 10.43 3.07 27.87
CA ARG A 569 11.28 3.01 29.08
C ARG A 569 10.51 2.44 30.27
N ASP A 570 11.22 1.83 31.23
CA ASP A 570 10.71 1.32 32.51
C ASP A 570 9.81 2.29 33.32
N ASP A 571 9.84 3.60 33.03
CA ASP A 571 9.02 4.63 33.67
C ASP A 571 7.84 5.16 32.81
N SER A 572 7.60 4.57 31.65
CA SER A 572 6.51 4.92 30.72
C SER A 572 5.11 4.67 31.33
N PRO A 573 4.10 5.50 31.02
CA PRO A 573 2.70 5.26 31.37
C PRO A 573 2.01 4.24 30.44
N LEU A 574 2.67 3.81 29.36
CA LEU A 574 2.11 2.94 28.31
C LEU A 574 2.42 1.45 28.52
N ILE A 575 3.16 1.13 29.57
CA ILE A 575 3.46 -0.24 30.01
C ILE A 575 2.27 -0.78 30.80
N ASP A 576 1.90 -2.05 30.61
CA ASP A 576 0.72 -2.66 31.26
C ASP A 576 -0.61 -1.92 30.95
N ALA A 577 -0.68 -1.19 29.83
CA ALA A 577 -1.73 -0.20 29.57
C ALA A 577 -2.63 -0.48 28.35
N GLY A 578 -2.26 -1.41 27.47
CA GLY A 578 -3.08 -1.79 26.31
C GLY A 578 -4.17 -2.80 26.66
N ARG A 579 -4.96 -3.19 25.65
CA ARG A 579 -5.92 -4.31 25.75
C ARG A 579 -5.41 -5.58 25.07
N TYR A 580 -5.86 -6.74 25.53
CA TYR A 580 -5.78 -7.96 24.73
C TYR A 580 -6.65 -7.79 23.46
N ASN A 581 -6.24 -8.43 22.37
CA ASN A 581 -7.09 -8.74 21.22
C ASN A 581 -6.49 -9.96 20.48
N PRO A 582 -7.29 -10.80 19.78
CA PRO A 582 -6.77 -11.99 19.10
C PRO A 582 -5.80 -11.67 17.95
N HIS A 583 -5.73 -10.40 17.52
CA HIS A 583 -4.91 -9.95 16.40
C HIS A 583 -3.48 -9.55 16.79
N LEU A 584 -3.07 -9.64 18.06
CA LEU A 584 -1.70 -9.32 18.49
C LEU A 584 -0.64 -10.34 18.05
N GLY A 585 -0.98 -11.63 17.91
CA GLY A 585 -0.04 -12.66 17.44
C GLY A 585 0.75 -13.32 18.58
N THR A 586 2.09 -13.23 18.54
CA THR A 586 2.98 -13.94 19.51
C THR A 586 4.28 -13.22 19.85
N ALA A 587 4.71 -12.22 19.07
CA ALA A 587 5.91 -11.44 19.32
C ALA A 587 5.73 -10.00 18.83
N ASP A 588 6.44 -9.06 19.45
CA ASP A 588 6.49 -7.65 19.09
C ASP A 588 7.48 -7.39 17.92
N PHE A 589 7.73 -6.12 17.58
CA PHE A 589 8.74 -5.78 16.58
C PHE A 589 10.12 -6.37 16.95
N LEU A 590 10.52 -6.26 18.22
CA LEU A 590 11.86 -6.62 18.68
C LEU A 590 12.08 -8.14 18.79
N GLY A 591 11.02 -8.95 18.85
CA GLY A 591 11.05 -10.40 19.09
C GLY A 591 10.84 -10.79 20.56
N THR A 592 10.32 -9.89 21.38
CA THR A 592 9.80 -10.17 22.73
C THR A 592 8.38 -10.76 22.63
N HIS A 593 8.10 -11.76 23.46
CA HIS A 593 6.77 -12.35 23.63
C HIS A 593 5.81 -11.30 24.22
N ILE A 594 4.73 -10.99 23.50
CA ILE A 594 3.79 -9.85 23.70
C ILE A 594 2.91 -9.87 24.96
N TYR A 595 3.27 -10.64 25.99
CA TYR A 595 2.52 -10.66 27.25
C TYR A 595 3.44 -10.88 28.45
N TYR A 596 3.82 -9.78 29.08
CA TYR A 596 4.30 -9.72 30.45
C TYR A 596 3.22 -9.06 31.35
N GLY A 597 3.58 -8.71 32.58
CA GLY A 597 2.74 -7.92 33.48
C GLY A 597 1.30 -8.43 33.71
N ALA A 598 0.35 -7.58 33.36
CA ALA A 598 -1.10 -7.69 33.49
C ALA A 598 -1.84 -7.45 32.15
N ALA A 599 -1.22 -6.71 31.22
CA ALA A 599 -1.76 -6.39 29.89
C ALA A 599 -0.60 -6.14 28.91
N PRO A 600 -0.80 -6.27 27.58
CA PRO A 600 0.23 -5.90 26.60
C PRO A 600 0.51 -4.39 26.65
N ASP A 601 1.74 -4.01 26.32
CA ASP A 601 2.11 -2.60 26.19
C ASP A 601 1.40 -1.94 24.97
N ILE A 602 1.26 -0.61 25.00
CA ILE A 602 0.78 0.19 23.86
C ILE A 602 1.98 0.48 22.94
N GLY A 603 1.83 0.26 21.62
CA GLY A 603 2.86 0.50 20.61
C GLY A 603 3.70 -0.72 20.21
N ILE A 604 4.81 -0.50 19.51
CA ILE A 604 5.53 -1.54 18.75
C ILE A 604 6.39 -2.53 19.57
N ALA A 605 6.58 -2.31 20.87
CA ALA A 605 7.56 -3.03 21.67
C ALA A 605 7.07 -3.34 23.09
N GLU A 606 7.27 -4.59 23.52
CA GLU A 606 6.79 -5.13 24.79
C GLU A 606 7.89 -5.10 25.87
N SER A 607 7.57 -4.51 27.02
CA SER A 607 8.45 -4.40 28.17
C SER A 607 8.45 -5.69 29.00
N ARG A 608 9.63 -6.15 29.42
CA ARG A 608 9.77 -7.40 30.21
C ARG A 608 9.55 -7.17 31.71
N ILE A 609 8.46 -6.49 32.05
CA ILE A 609 8.09 -6.08 33.42
C ILE A 609 6.96 -6.98 33.94
N GLY A 610 7.10 -7.49 35.17
CA GLY A 610 6.14 -8.45 35.73
C GLY A 610 6.30 -9.89 35.21
N PRO A 611 5.31 -10.77 35.43
CA PRO A 611 5.36 -12.17 35.01
C PRO A 611 5.02 -12.35 33.52
N GLN A 612 5.72 -13.24 32.82
CA GLN A 612 5.32 -13.65 31.46
C GLN A 612 4.02 -14.47 31.50
N VAL A 613 3.05 -14.13 30.66
CA VAL A 613 1.79 -14.88 30.50
C VAL A 613 1.84 -15.67 29.19
N THR A 614 1.89 -17.00 29.25
CA THR A 614 2.07 -17.86 28.06
C THR A 614 0.79 -18.06 27.24
N ASP A 615 -0.35 -18.11 27.92
CA ASP A 615 -1.65 -18.43 27.35
C ASP A 615 -2.71 -17.44 27.90
N PRO A 616 -2.64 -16.14 27.52
CA PRO A 616 -3.64 -15.16 27.95
C PRO A 616 -4.96 -15.37 27.20
N VAL A 617 -6.01 -14.77 27.71
CA VAL A 617 -7.39 -14.95 27.26
C VAL A 617 -8.01 -13.57 27.08
N ASP A 618 -8.75 -13.39 25.98
CA ASP A 618 -9.65 -12.25 25.84
C ASP A 618 -10.89 -12.50 26.69
N ASP A 619 -11.05 -11.76 27.79
CA ASP A 619 -12.28 -11.74 28.61
C ASP A 619 -13.07 -10.42 28.49
N ASP A 620 -12.59 -9.51 27.64
CA ASP A 620 -13.24 -8.27 27.20
C ASP A 620 -12.97 -8.03 25.70
N PRO A 621 -13.49 -8.86 24.77
CA PRO A 621 -13.23 -8.69 23.34
C PRO A 621 -13.99 -7.49 22.75
N ILE A 622 -13.27 -6.62 22.02
CA ILE A 622 -13.82 -5.38 21.42
C ILE A 622 -14.96 -5.65 20.42
N GLU A 623 -15.01 -6.84 19.82
CA GLU A 623 -16.08 -7.26 18.92
C GLU A 623 -17.39 -7.60 19.64
N GLU A 624 -17.36 -7.85 20.96
CA GLU A 624 -18.55 -8.04 21.80
C GLU A 624 -18.96 -6.75 22.56
N GLU A 625 -18.17 -5.67 22.50
CA GLU A 625 -18.54 -4.35 23.03
C GLU A 625 -19.67 -3.71 22.21
N THR A 626 -20.91 -4.09 22.52
CA THR A 626 -22.11 -3.39 22.07
C THR A 626 -22.29 -2.09 22.85
N ASP A 627 -22.69 -1.01 22.16
CA ASP A 627 -23.19 0.19 22.83
C ASP A 627 -24.47 -0.14 23.60
N ASN A 628 -24.32 -0.42 24.89
CA ASN A 628 -25.39 -0.85 25.77
C ASN A 628 -26.23 0.32 26.30
N ARG A 629 -25.97 1.56 25.86
CA ARG A 629 -26.79 2.72 26.21
C ARG A 629 -28.17 2.57 25.59
N VAL A 630 -29.20 2.46 26.44
CA VAL A 630 -30.59 2.47 25.98
C VAL A 630 -30.92 3.84 25.41
N ASP A 631 -31.08 3.94 24.08
CA ASP A 631 -31.67 5.12 23.47
C ASP A 631 -33.13 5.25 23.91
N LEU A 632 -33.43 6.39 24.53
CA LEU A 632 -34.74 6.75 25.06
C LEU A 632 -35.66 7.34 23.97
N ALA A 633 -35.07 7.80 22.85
CA ALA A 633 -35.75 8.33 21.67
C ALA A 633 -36.11 7.26 20.62
N LEU A 634 -35.49 6.08 20.65
CA LEU A 634 -35.75 4.98 19.72
C LEU A 634 -37.24 4.63 19.63
N GLY A 635 -37.78 4.68 18.40
CA GLY A 635 -39.18 4.42 18.07
C GLY A 635 -40.18 5.45 18.62
N ARG A 636 -39.73 6.61 19.12
CA ARG A 636 -40.64 7.65 19.65
C ARG A 636 -41.27 8.49 18.54
N PRO A 637 -42.53 8.92 18.65
CA PRO A 637 -43.14 9.80 17.66
C PRO A 637 -42.41 11.15 17.56
N VAL A 638 -41.90 11.47 16.37
CA VAL A 638 -41.30 12.78 16.05
C VAL A 638 -42.27 13.62 15.23
N THR A 639 -42.40 14.90 15.57
CA THR A 639 -43.10 15.91 14.76
C THR A 639 -42.12 16.99 14.34
N ALA A 640 -41.79 17.04 13.05
CA ALA A 640 -41.05 18.15 12.44
C ALA A 640 -41.99 19.32 12.09
N SER A 641 -41.50 20.57 12.16
CA SER A 641 -42.26 21.75 11.71
C SER A 641 -42.24 21.98 10.19
N SER A 642 -41.35 21.27 9.48
CA SER A 642 -41.28 21.19 8.02
C SER A 642 -40.74 19.80 7.64
N THR A 643 -41.18 19.25 6.52
CA THR A 643 -40.71 17.98 5.97
C THR A 643 -40.73 18.07 4.45
N HIS A 644 -39.63 17.69 3.79
CA HIS A 644 -39.49 17.75 2.35
C HIS A 644 -40.43 16.74 1.65
N PRO A 645 -41.24 17.17 0.66
CA PRO A 645 -42.24 16.31 0.01
C PRO A 645 -41.66 15.33 -1.03
N GLY A 646 -40.36 15.41 -1.31
CA GLY A 646 -39.69 14.57 -2.31
C GLY A 646 -39.44 13.12 -1.88
N ALA A 647 -38.66 12.40 -2.69
CA ALA A 647 -38.31 10.98 -2.50
C ALA A 647 -39.54 10.08 -2.19
N ASN A 648 -40.67 10.35 -2.85
CA ASN A 648 -41.96 9.67 -2.66
C ASN A 648 -42.49 9.68 -1.20
N GLY A 649 -42.08 10.65 -0.38
CA GLY A 649 -42.50 10.76 1.02
C GLY A 649 -41.76 9.83 1.99
N THR A 650 -40.53 9.43 1.67
CA THR A 650 -39.66 8.63 2.55
C THR A 650 -38.87 9.46 3.57
N LEU A 651 -38.76 10.78 3.36
CA LEU A 651 -37.96 11.71 4.17
C LEU A 651 -38.69 12.17 5.46
N THR A 652 -39.47 11.29 6.06
CA THR A 652 -40.40 11.61 7.15
C THR A 652 -39.73 11.66 8.52
N ALA A 653 -40.33 12.38 9.46
CA ALA A 653 -39.68 12.72 10.74
C ALA A 653 -39.42 11.51 11.66
N ASP A 654 -40.10 10.38 11.44
CA ASP A 654 -39.84 9.11 12.14
C ASP A 654 -38.40 8.58 11.95
N LYS A 655 -37.72 9.00 10.87
CA LYS A 655 -36.35 8.60 10.56
C LYS A 655 -35.31 9.09 11.55
N LEU A 656 -35.62 10.19 12.24
CA LEU A 656 -34.78 10.79 13.28
C LEU A 656 -34.75 10.01 14.61
N THR A 657 -35.31 8.79 14.63
CA THR A 657 -35.52 7.96 15.83
C THR A 657 -35.71 6.48 15.50
N ASP A 658 -35.43 6.00 14.27
CA ASP A 658 -35.65 4.58 13.92
C ASP A 658 -34.38 3.71 14.02
N GLY A 659 -33.23 4.29 14.36
CA GLY A 659 -31.97 3.59 14.59
C GLY A 659 -31.24 3.19 13.31
N ASP A 660 -31.75 3.58 12.14
CA ASP A 660 -31.18 3.24 10.84
C ASP A 660 -30.57 4.47 10.17
N LEU A 661 -29.26 4.64 10.36
CA LEU A 661 -28.44 5.70 9.76
C LEU A 661 -28.40 5.68 8.21
N THR A 662 -29.00 4.67 7.55
CA THR A 662 -29.19 4.68 6.09
C THR A 662 -30.46 5.43 5.67
N THR A 663 -31.40 5.67 6.60
CA THR A 663 -32.57 6.52 6.40
C THR A 663 -32.27 7.98 6.80
N ARG A 664 -33.20 8.90 6.52
CA ARG A 664 -33.08 10.32 6.91
C ARG A 664 -34.39 11.09 6.79
N TRP A 665 -34.54 12.13 7.61
CA TRP A 665 -35.50 13.22 7.40
C TRP A 665 -34.83 14.41 6.71
N ALA A 666 -35.61 15.19 5.96
CA ALA A 666 -35.18 16.48 5.39
C ALA A 666 -36.23 17.56 5.61
N ALA A 667 -35.82 18.79 5.88
CA ALA A 667 -36.71 19.96 5.84
C ALA A 667 -37.03 20.36 4.39
N ALA A 668 -38.26 20.83 4.11
CA ALA A 668 -38.60 21.36 2.79
C ALA A 668 -37.77 22.61 2.43
N ASP A 669 -37.49 22.81 1.14
CA ASP A 669 -36.61 23.86 0.60
C ASP A 669 -36.98 25.30 1.06
N ASP A 670 -38.24 25.54 1.42
CA ASP A 670 -38.77 26.82 1.89
C ASP A 670 -38.96 26.91 3.42
N ALA A 671 -38.37 25.99 4.19
CA ALA A 671 -38.51 25.90 5.63
C ALA A 671 -38.01 27.16 6.37
N ALA A 672 -38.92 27.80 7.11
CA ALA A 672 -38.58 28.92 7.98
C ALA A 672 -37.90 28.44 9.28
N TYR A 673 -36.79 29.07 9.64
CA TYR A 673 -36.12 28.86 10.92
C TYR A 673 -36.86 29.58 12.08
N PRO A 674 -36.89 29.03 13.30
CA PRO A 674 -36.26 27.76 13.69
C PRO A 674 -37.08 26.54 13.24
N ILE A 675 -36.41 25.55 12.67
CA ILE A 675 -37.01 24.27 12.30
C ILE A 675 -37.01 23.38 13.54
N THR A 676 -38.18 22.96 14.02
CA THR A 676 -38.30 22.21 15.28
C THR A 676 -38.61 20.75 15.02
N LEU A 677 -37.78 19.86 15.58
CA LEU A 677 -37.94 18.42 15.60
C LEU A 677 -38.36 18.04 17.02
N ASN A 678 -39.60 17.61 17.20
CA ASN A 678 -40.23 17.44 18.51
C ASN A 678 -40.44 15.94 18.78
N ILE A 679 -39.67 15.37 19.70
CA ILE A 679 -39.73 13.96 20.10
C ILE A 679 -40.67 13.82 21.30
N ASP A 680 -41.69 12.95 21.20
CA ASP A 680 -42.62 12.67 22.30
C ASP A 680 -42.27 11.36 23.01
N PHE A 681 -41.74 11.45 24.22
CA PHE A 681 -41.41 10.27 25.03
C PHE A 681 -42.67 9.58 25.59
N GLY A 682 -43.83 10.26 25.59
CA GLY A 682 -45.11 9.77 26.12
C GLY A 682 -45.24 9.77 27.65
N ALA A 683 -44.12 9.86 28.37
CA ALA A 683 -44.03 10.01 29.83
C ALA A 683 -42.76 10.82 30.17
N ASP A 684 -42.66 11.34 31.40
CA ASP A 684 -41.48 12.11 31.83
C ASP A 684 -40.22 11.23 31.88
N THR A 685 -39.35 11.41 30.89
CA THR A 685 -38.08 10.70 30.69
C THR A 685 -36.94 11.56 31.22
N THR A 686 -35.90 10.93 31.79
CA THR A 686 -34.71 11.62 32.31
C THR A 686 -33.46 11.20 31.53
N PHE A 687 -32.70 12.18 31.04
CA PHE A 687 -31.49 12.01 30.21
C PHE A 687 -30.45 13.09 30.54
N ASP A 688 -29.18 12.86 30.19
CA ASP A 688 -28.07 13.83 30.34
C ASP A 688 -27.17 13.93 29.09
N GLU A 689 -27.50 13.16 28.04
CA GLU A 689 -26.87 13.17 26.73
C GLU A 689 -27.94 13.25 25.62
N VAL A 690 -27.65 14.00 24.57
CA VAL A 690 -28.40 13.96 23.30
C VAL A 690 -27.40 13.85 22.15
N TYR A 691 -27.53 12.80 21.35
CA TYR A 691 -26.78 12.58 20.13
C TYR A 691 -27.55 13.16 18.93
N LEU A 692 -26.84 13.69 17.94
CA LEU A 692 -27.38 14.34 16.75
C LEU A 692 -26.55 13.98 15.53
N ASP A 693 -27.20 13.69 14.40
CA ASP A 693 -26.49 13.36 13.18
C ASP A 693 -27.12 14.02 11.94
N GLU A 694 -26.31 14.71 11.14
CA GLU A 694 -26.69 15.21 9.81
C GLU A 694 -26.45 14.17 8.72
N TYR A 695 -27.20 14.22 7.63
CA TYR A 695 -26.92 13.40 6.45
C TYR A 695 -26.03 14.15 5.45
N THR A 696 -24.99 13.48 4.93
CA THR A 696 -24.21 13.95 3.78
C THR A 696 -24.06 12.85 2.73
N ASP A 697 -23.67 13.25 1.53
CA ASP A 697 -23.23 12.35 0.46
C ASP A 697 -22.15 13.04 -0.37
N SER A 698 -21.62 12.36 -1.39
CA SER A 698 -20.57 12.87 -2.28
C SER A 698 -20.88 14.20 -3.00
N GLY A 699 -22.10 14.75 -2.87
CA GLY A 699 -22.48 16.05 -3.41
C GLY A 699 -22.93 17.09 -2.36
N THR A 700 -22.89 16.78 -1.06
CA THR A 700 -23.44 17.68 -0.02
C THR A 700 -22.67 17.69 1.30
N ASN A 701 -22.58 18.87 1.93
CA ASN A 701 -21.94 19.09 3.23
C ASN A 701 -22.97 19.02 4.39
N PRO A 702 -22.54 19.04 5.66
CA PRO A 702 -23.40 19.43 6.78
C PRO A 702 -23.94 20.85 6.59
N ARG A 703 -25.13 21.14 7.14
CA ARG A 703 -25.92 22.33 6.80
C ARG A 703 -26.35 23.15 8.02
N VAL A 704 -26.37 22.56 9.22
CA VAL A 704 -26.77 23.28 10.45
C VAL A 704 -25.58 24.07 11.01
N GLN A 705 -25.74 25.39 11.16
CA GLN A 705 -24.77 26.25 11.85
C GLN A 705 -25.06 26.32 13.36
N SER A 706 -26.34 26.42 13.74
CA SER A 706 -26.71 26.62 15.14
C SER A 706 -28.00 25.92 15.51
N PHE A 707 -28.08 25.40 16.74
CA PHE A 707 -29.26 24.72 17.27
C PHE A 707 -29.43 24.94 18.78
N ALA A 708 -30.64 24.67 19.27
CA ALA A 708 -31.00 24.73 20.68
C ALA A 708 -31.76 23.46 21.08
N LEU A 709 -31.41 22.89 22.23
CA LEU A 709 -32.16 21.78 22.83
C LEU A 709 -33.12 22.34 23.88
N GLN A 710 -34.41 22.00 23.73
CA GLN A 710 -35.49 22.50 24.59
C GLN A 710 -36.26 21.35 25.23
N ARG A 711 -36.56 21.48 26.53
CA ARG A 711 -37.46 20.59 27.26
C ARG A 711 -38.88 21.15 27.26
N TRP A 712 -39.88 20.28 27.32
CA TRP A 712 -41.26 20.69 27.56
C TRP A 712 -41.50 20.90 29.06
N ASP A 713 -42.09 22.03 29.42
CA ASP A 713 -42.45 22.35 30.80
C ASP A 713 -43.96 22.25 30.98
N ALA A 714 -44.43 21.09 31.45
CA ALA A 714 -45.85 20.79 31.58
C ALA A 714 -46.58 21.69 32.61
N GLY A 715 -45.84 22.32 33.54
CA GLY A 715 -46.40 23.26 34.53
C GLY A 715 -46.73 24.64 33.94
N THR A 716 -46.02 25.05 32.89
CA THR A 716 -46.22 26.34 32.20
C THR A 716 -46.80 26.22 30.79
N GLY A 717 -46.78 25.03 30.20
CA GLY A 717 -47.21 24.80 28.81
C GLY A 717 -46.25 25.38 27.77
N ALA A 718 -44.96 25.45 28.10
CA ALA A 718 -43.94 26.13 27.29
C ALA A 718 -42.72 25.24 27.00
N TRP A 719 -41.97 25.59 25.96
CA TRP A 719 -40.65 25.02 25.69
C TRP A 719 -39.56 25.87 26.37
N VAL A 720 -38.65 25.20 27.07
CA VAL A 720 -37.55 25.84 27.82
C VAL A 720 -36.22 25.32 27.28
N THR A 721 -35.43 26.21 26.66
CA THR A 721 -34.05 25.89 26.25
C THR A 721 -33.21 25.52 27.48
N PHE A 722 -32.47 24.42 27.41
CA PHE A 722 -31.50 24.02 28.44
C PHE A 722 -30.05 24.02 27.93
N THR A 723 -29.81 23.89 26.62
CA THR A 723 -28.51 24.16 26.00
C THR A 723 -28.66 24.69 24.57
N SER A 724 -27.61 25.30 24.04
CA SER A 724 -27.54 25.79 22.65
C SER A 724 -26.10 25.76 22.15
N ARG A 725 -25.95 25.73 20.83
CA ARG A 725 -24.70 25.58 20.08
C ARG A 725 -24.77 26.39 18.79
N ASP A 726 -23.64 26.98 18.41
CA ASP A 726 -23.42 27.78 17.19
C ASP A 726 -22.21 27.30 16.37
N ASP A 727 -21.63 26.16 16.77
CA ASP A 727 -20.53 25.43 16.14
C ASP A 727 -20.99 24.25 15.25
N GLY A 728 -22.27 24.23 14.88
CA GLY A 728 -22.89 23.23 13.99
C GLY A 728 -23.26 21.89 14.63
N ILE A 729 -23.90 21.02 13.84
CA ILE A 729 -24.13 19.62 14.20
C ILE A 729 -23.06 18.74 13.55
N GLY A 730 -23.06 18.61 12.21
CA GLY A 730 -22.14 17.71 11.53
C GLY A 730 -22.52 16.24 11.72
N HIS A 731 -21.53 15.37 11.80
CA HIS A 731 -21.70 13.93 12.03
C HIS A 731 -21.34 13.54 13.45
N ASP A 732 -21.99 12.48 13.95
CA ASP A 732 -21.65 11.79 15.21
C ASP A 732 -21.62 12.72 16.46
N ARG A 733 -22.53 13.72 16.51
CA ARG A 733 -22.44 14.85 17.44
C ARG A 733 -23.14 14.58 18.77
N THR A 734 -22.41 14.02 19.73
CA THR A 734 -22.84 13.94 21.14
C THR A 734 -22.83 15.31 21.83
N VAL A 735 -23.95 15.66 22.48
CA VAL A 735 -24.13 16.86 23.31
C VAL A 735 -24.37 16.44 24.76
N THR A 736 -23.48 16.87 25.66
CA THR A 736 -23.54 16.60 27.11
C THR A 736 -23.30 17.89 27.91
N GLY A 737 -23.04 17.77 29.22
CA GLY A 737 -22.61 18.88 30.08
C GLY A 737 -23.72 19.81 30.57
N PHE A 738 -24.98 19.58 30.16
CA PHE A 738 -26.15 20.32 30.63
C PHE A 738 -26.79 19.75 31.92
N GLY A 739 -26.25 18.64 32.44
CA GLY A 739 -26.79 17.91 33.59
C GLY A 739 -28.06 17.11 33.26
N SER A 740 -28.62 16.40 34.24
CA SER A 740 -29.82 15.59 33.99
C SER A 740 -31.07 16.45 33.78
N VAL A 741 -31.76 16.23 32.66
CA VAL A 741 -33.00 16.88 32.25
C VAL A 741 -34.14 15.85 32.33
N THR A 742 -35.22 16.19 33.02
CA THR A 742 -36.46 15.40 33.04
C THR A 742 -37.56 16.11 32.25
N THR A 743 -38.18 15.42 31.29
CA THR A 743 -39.25 15.97 30.43
C THR A 743 -40.03 14.87 29.70
N SER A 744 -41.30 15.11 29.42
CA SER A 744 -42.13 14.25 28.56
C SER A 744 -41.86 14.43 27.06
N ARG A 745 -41.19 15.52 26.67
CA ARG A 745 -40.81 15.79 25.26
C ARG A 745 -39.47 16.51 25.15
N LEU A 746 -38.65 16.10 24.19
CA LEU A 746 -37.46 16.84 23.74
C LEU A 746 -37.80 17.59 22.45
N ARG A 747 -37.15 18.74 22.25
CA ARG A 747 -37.10 19.43 20.97
C ARG A 747 -35.67 19.75 20.61
N VAL A 748 -35.26 19.34 19.42
CA VAL A 748 -34.13 19.92 18.70
C VAL A 748 -34.69 21.06 17.86
N ALA A 749 -34.26 22.29 18.13
CA ALA A 749 -34.60 23.46 17.33
C ALA A 749 -33.37 23.86 16.52
N LEU A 750 -33.37 23.58 15.22
CA LEU A 750 -32.37 24.10 14.29
C LEU A 750 -32.64 25.59 14.12
N THR A 751 -31.67 26.44 14.42
CA THR A 751 -31.85 27.91 14.53
C THR A 751 -31.17 28.70 13.42
N GLY A 752 -30.18 28.12 12.72
CA GLY A 752 -29.49 28.75 11.61
C GLY A 752 -28.80 27.74 10.69
N GLN A 753 -28.73 28.10 9.41
CA GLN A 753 -28.02 27.36 8.35
C GLN A 753 -26.58 27.87 8.22
N ILE A 754 -25.66 27.02 7.78
CA ILE A 754 -24.32 27.45 7.36
C ILE A 754 -24.48 28.37 6.14
N ALA A 755 -23.89 29.57 6.20
CA ALA A 755 -24.20 30.66 5.26
C ALA A 755 -23.77 30.41 3.80
N THR A 756 -22.93 29.40 3.55
CA THR A 756 -22.51 28.94 2.22
C THR A 756 -23.42 27.85 1.64
N GLU A 757 -24.18 27.15 2.49
CA GLU A 757 -24.98 26.00 2.08
C GLU A 757 -26.32 26.39 1.49
N GLN A 758 -26.63 25.82 0.32
CA GLN A 758 -27.85 26.12 -0.44
C GLN A 758 -29.00 25.17 -0.10
N TYR A 759 -28.71 24.01 0.50
CA TYR A 759 -29.68 22.99 0.85
C TYR A 759 -30.17 23.14 2.29
N THR A 760 -31.43 22.79 2.52
CA THR A 760 -32.05 22.78 3.85
C THR A 760 -31.57 21.58 4.69
N PRO A 761 -31.61 21.67 6.04
CA PRO A 761 -31.10 20.61 6.91
C PRO A 761 -31.72 19.25 6.62
N THR A 762 -30.86 18.25 6.60
CA THR A 762 -31.19 16.83 6.43
C THR A 762 -30.47 16.08 7.54
N MET A 763 -31.19 15.29 8.32
CA MET A 763 -30.66 14.60 9.49
C MET A 763 -31.03 13.12 9.45
N THR A 764 -30.09 12.29 9.87
CA THR A 764 -30.17 10.84 10.00
C THR A 764 -30.84 10.48 11.31
N GLU A 765 -30.29 10.90 12.46
CA GLU A 765 -30.68 10.35 13.79
C GLU A 765 -30.65 11.39 14.92
N ILE A 766 -31.48 11.19 15.96
CA ILE A 766 -31.55 11.95 17.21
C ILE A 766 -31.78 10.99 18.40
N ALA A 767 -30.71 10.30 18.80
CA ALA A 767 -30.72 9.44 19.98
C ALA A 767 -30.55 10.26 21.29
N VAL A 768 -31.09 9.74 22.39
CA VAL A 768 -31.15 10.40 23.71
C VAL A 768 -30.78 9.41 24.79
N TYR A 769 -29.67 9.66 25.49
CA TYR A 769 -29.08 8.70 26.43
C TYR A 769 -29.02 9.23 27.86
N ARG A 770 -28.86 8.29 28.79
CA ARG A 770 -28.59 8.57 30.20
C ARG A 770 -27.37 7.80 30.65
N THR A 771 -26.40 8.51 31.20
CA THR A 771 -25.17 7.95 31.73
C THR A 771 -25.44 7.09 32.98
N GLY A 772 -24.91 5.85 32.98
CA GLY A 772 -25.04 4.92 34.11
C GLY A 772 -26.46 4.43 34.41
N ALA A 773 -27.28 4.22 33.36
CA ALA A 773 -28.68 3.77 33.46
C ALA A 773 -28.87 2.30 33.07
#